data_AF-A0A7T2TXQ7-F1
#
_entry.id   AF-A0A7T2TXQ7-F1
#
_cell.length_a   1.000
_cell.length_b   1.000
_cell.length_c   1.000
_cell.angle_alpha   90.00
_cell.angle_beta   90.00
_cell.angle_gamma   90.00
#
_symmetry.space_group_name_H-M   'P 1'
#
loop_
_entity.id
_entity.type
_entity.pdbx_description
1 polymer ?
#
loop_
_entity_poly.entity_id
_entity_poly.type
_entity_poly.pdbx_seq_one_letter_code
_entity_poly.pdbx_strand_id
1 'polypeptide(L)'
;MSRTDSRTPAAHEGPVPRSTGRRVGGLVSGSGHRRDHRRATDSSRPLLRLTTSHFALYRAYLEGLDEPTMHAHYGVPGTDVRVTRRTLAMLRDTLTIAARRARDIDAAHLLRLKPGSLPRDAHAGGAEGGAVEVPTLEAFRESVDPDAFYSERELVALYVDTYPPASSPELDRKVARNRRLRDRQDAALARMEASLVEAPQPTHTLDGWFDAKLVARLAAVGITTFAELLALIHARRRRWYRAVPRLGAIGAQRVTDFVAQHPDTLGYLSPLAVTPRRQLAPSHPALQPVAGAGADVVPLEALRVPAALDGSAGLNRAPVPAHQAELNTDLQAVHAWISIRGARSEATRRAYRREAERLLLWAIVVKGKPLSSLNTPDCAEYLDAFLRNPQPAARWIGRGRVERFDPAWRPFVGPLSERSRDTARRILNAMGAWLVGQQYLRVNPFAGLPAAPAVALDTTGRTLTRAQWQYVLQTVFRPVSAFDAAGEQAATARDAFGLLFAYATGLRRAELAAATTGALTRTALDGALDDAWSLRVLGKGRRARTVPMPRRLIDALRAQLRTRPVPLTLETAPADTPLIAHLVTGEALHPDVVGRLFKGIFARAADQLATTYPNAAADLRRASTHWLRHTFANHGLDAGADLRDMQELLGHASLATTTRYTKADAARQFQSVEAFFNAALDGAEPAAAAGAPATSTPASAAETFRADARPAAQWVDVHVTLRVEPKRAGGRGRARVLERVEREVLAGVVRTPTRDGVTVLQVPFENDDAFDRRVDDLLVAIALTAEQHRCTSESEAWAEVAGERWTW
;
A
#
# COMPACT_ATOMS: atom_id res chain seq x y z
N MET A 1 -37.03 61.12 2.05
CA MET A 1 -37.35 61.33 0.63
C MET A 1 -36.78 60.14 -0.13
N SER A 2 -37.59 59.16 -0.52
CA SER A 2 -38.33 59.08 -1.81
C SER A 2 -37.52 58.22 -2.81
N ARG A 3 -37.90 56.96 -3.12
CA ARG A 3 -38.95 56.50 -4.08
C ARG A 3 -38.52 56.71 -5.55
N THR A 4 -38.80 55.88 -6.57
CA THR A 4 -39.62 54.64 -6.80
C THR A 4 -39.32 54.18 -8.26
N ASP A 5 -39.55 52.98 -8.81
CA ASP A 5 -39.80 51.56 -8.39
C ASP A 5 -39.77 50.72 -9.71
N SER A 6 -39.79 49.38 -9.83
CA SER A 6 -39.93 48.20 -8.94
C SER A 6 -39.04 47.05 -9.53
N ARG A 7 -39.32 45.74 -9.73
CA ARG A 7 -40.47 44.80 -9.56
C ARG A 7 -39.97 43.33 -9.57
N THR A 8 -40.85 42.36 -9.29
CA THR A 8 -40.60 40.89 -9.26
C THR A 8 -41.86 40.13 -9.79
N PRO A 9 -41.86 38.80 -10.06
CA PRO A 9 -41.90 37.68 -9.07
C PRO A 9 -40.87 36.55 -9.37
N ALA A 10 -40.47 35.59 -8.51
CA ALA A 10 -41.14 34.66 -7.56
C ALA A 10 -41.92 33.51 -8.26
N ALA A 11 -41.94 32.24 -7.80
CA ALA A 11 -41.15 31.43 -6.85
C ALA A 11 -41.56 29.92 -6.97
N HIS A 12 -40.84 28.95 -6.36
CA HIS A 12 -41.41 27.73 -5.71
C HIS A 12 -40.35 26.76 -5.13
N GLU A 13 -40.70 26.04 -4.05
CA GLU A 13 -39.90 24.96 -3.41
C GLU A 13 -40.74 23.69 -3.10
N GLY A 14 -40.07 22.54 -2.97
CA GLY A 14 -40.52 21.34 -2.24
C GLY A 14 -41.40 20.31 -3.01
N PRO A 15 -41.75 19.15 -2.40
CA PRO A 15 -41.30 18.59 -1.12
C PRO A 15 -40.89 17.07 -1.19
N VAL A 16 -40.74 16.40 -0.03
CA VAL A 16 -40.42 14.96 0.12
C VAL A 16 -41.40 14.23 1.04
N PRO A 17 -41.88 13.03 0.66
CA PRO A 17 -42.16 11.92 1.61
C PRO A 17 -41.58 10.57 1.11
N ARG A 18 -40.95 9.70 1.90
CA ARG A 18 -41.35 8.94 3.12
C ARG A 18 -42.26 7.72 2.90
N SER A 19 -41.61 6.56 2.79
CA SER A 19 -41.94 5.21 3.35
C SER A 19 -43.33 4.87 3.88
N THR A 20 -43.87 3.73 3.41
CA THR A 20 -44.60 2.70 4.21
C THR A 20 -44.44 1.31 3.57
N GLY A 21 -44.67 0.23 4.32
CA GLY A 21 -44.78 -1.13 3.78
C GLY A 21 -45.38 -2.12 4.79
N ARG A 22 -45.93 -3.26 4.31
CA ARG A 22 -46.31 -4.40 5.17
C ARG A 22 -46.29 -5.73 4.42
N ARG A 23 -46.67 -6.81 5.13
CA ARG A 23 -46.35 -8.23 4.87
C ARG A 23 -47.48 -9.02 4.18
N VAL A 24 -47.24 -10.34 4.08
CA VAL A 24 -48.15 -11.47 3.79
C VAL A 24 -48.26 -11.80 2.29
N GLY A 25 -48.15 -13.05 1.83
CA GLY A 25 -47.74 -14.28 2.53
C GLY A 25 -48.55 -15.51 2.08
N GLY A 26 -47.87 -16.61 1.72
CA GLY A 26 -48.52 -17.88 1.36
C GLY A 26 -47.53 -18.92 0.84
N LEU A 27 -47.69 -20.18 1.26
CA LEU A 27 -47.09 -21.36 0.64
C LEU A 27 -48.14 -22.07 -0.23
N VAL A 28 -47.70 -22.88 -1.20
CA VAL A 28 -48.18 -24.25 -1.45
C VAL A 28 -47.25 -24.93 -2.47
N SER A 29 -47.17 -26.25 -2.44
CA SER A 29 -46.33 -27.08 -3.31
C SER A 29 -46.99 -27.39 -4.67
N GLY A 30 -46.16 -27.71 -5.68
CA GLY A 30 -46.62 -28.20 -6.97
C GLY A 30 -45.45 -28.76 -7.79
N SER A 31 -45.60 -29.97 -8.33
CA SER A 31 -44.57 -30.66 -9.11
C SER A 31 -44.90 -30.67 -10.61
N GLY A 32 -43.90 -30.91 -11.46
CA GLY A 32 -44.15 -31.52 -12.78
C GLY A 32 -43.56 -30.86 -14.02
N HIS A 33 -42.49 -31.48 -14.52
CA HIS A 33 -42.20 -31.67 -15.94
C HIS A 33 -41.76 -30.51 -16.86
N ARG A 34 -41.09 -30.90 -17.95
CA ARG A 34 -40.43 -30.06 -18.95
C ARG A 34 -41.32 -29.89 -20.19
N ARG A 35 -41.27 -28.72 -20.84
CA ARG A 35 -40.72 -28.55 -22.21
C ARG A 35 -40.69 -27.08 -22.66
N ASP A 36 -39.89 -26.81 -23.68
CA ASP A 36 -39.65 -25.48 -24.25
C ASP A 36 -40.89 -24.86 -24.94
N HIS A 37 -41.06 -23.54 -24.75
CA HIS A 37 -41.45 -22.66 -25.86
C HIS A 37 -40.69 -21.33 -25.81
N ARG A 38 -40.32 -20.80 -26.98
CA ARG A 38 -39.54 -19.57 -27.16
C ARG A 38 -40.43 -18.43 -27.68
N ARG A 39 -40.47 -17.27 -27.00
CA ARG A 39 -40.33 -15.91 -27.62
C ARG A 39 -40.37 -14.78 -26.58
N ALA A 40 -40.28 -13.54 -27.07
CA ALA A 40 -40.24 -12.26 -26.35
C ALA A 40 -38.97 -12.04 -25.48
N THR A 41 -37.82 -11.69 -26.06
CA THR A 41 -37.40 -10.31 -26.42
C THR A 41 -37.22 -9.35 -25.23
N ASP A 42 -36.22 -9.61 -24.40
CA ASP A 42 -35.53 -8.55 -23.66
C ASP A 42 -34.58 -7.81 -24.63
N SER A 43 -34.78 -6.51 -24.79
CA SER A 43 -34.07 -5.63 -25.72
C SER A 43 -32.94 -4.83 -25.06
N SER A 44 -32.19 -5.44 -24.12
CA SER A 44 -31.13 -4.77 -23.35
C SER A 44 -29.72 -5.39 -23.47
N ARG A 45 -29.47 -6.30 -24.43
CA ARG A 45 -28.12 -6.88 -24.63
C ARG A 45 -27.07 -5.78 -24.83
N PRO A 46 -25.97 -5.75 -24.05
CA PRO A 46 -24.91 -4.78 -24.23
C PRO A 46 -24.26 -4.95 -25.60
N LEU A 47 -23.96 -3.82 -26.25
CA LEU A 47 -23.19 -3.82 -27.49
C LEU A 47 -21.77 -4.30 -27.18
N LEU A 48 -21.39 -5.46 -27.73
CA LEU A 48 -20.00 -5.87 -27.70
C LEU A 48 -19.17 -4.91 -28.56
N ARG A 49 -18.32 -4.11 -27.90
CA ARG A 49 -17.23 -3.39 -28.57
C ARG A 49 -16.33 -4.45 -29.22
N LEU A 50 -16.23 -4.41 -30.54
CA LEU A 50 -15.43 -5.36 -31.31
C LEU A 50 -13.95 -4.95 -31.27
N THR A 51 -13.03 -5.91 -31.43
CA THR A 51 -11.59 -5.66 -31.46
C THR A 51 -10.99 -6.28 -32.71
N THR A 52 -9.80 -5.83 -33.13
CA THR A 52 -9.11 -6.36 -34.32
C THR A 52 -8.93 -7.89 -34.28
N SER A 53 -8.74 -8.48 -33.09
CA SER A 53 -8.70 -9.94 -32.91
C SER A 53 -10.05 -10.63 -33.20
N HIS A 54 -11.17 -9.97 -32.90
CA HIS A 54 -12.50 -10.47 -33.29
C HIS A 54 -12.73 -10.35 -34.80
N PHE A 55 -12.28 -9.27 -35.45
CA PHE A 55 -12.32 -9.13 -36.90
C PHE A 55 -11.43 -10.17 -37.59
N ALA A 56 -10.21 -10.42 -37.09
CA ALA A 56 -9.31 -11.46 -37.60
C ALA A 56 -9.89 -12.88 -37.45
N LEU A 57 -10.46 -13.22 -36.28
CA LEU A 57 -11.18 -14.48 -36.08
C LEU A 57 -12.37 -14.63 -37.05
N TYR A 58 -13.09 -13.54 -37.34
CA TYR A 58 -14.20 -13.59 -38.30
C TYR A 58 -13.72 -13.70 -39.76
N ARG A 59 -12.56 -13.11 -40.09
CA ARG A 59 -11.91 -13.24 -41.41
C ARG A 59 -11.44 -14.67 -41.67
N ALA A 60 -10.75 -15.28 -40.70
CA ALA A 60 -10.37 -16.71 -40.74
C ALA A 60 -11.59 -17.65 -40.94
N TYR A 61 -12.74 -17.29 -40.36
CA TYR A 61 -13.99 -18.00 -40.59
C TYR A 61 -14.54 -17.85 -42.01
N LEU A 62 -14.41 -16.67 -42.65
CA LEU A 62 -14.82 -16.43 -44.05
C LEU A 62 -13.87 -17.10 -45.07
N GLU A 63 -12.56 -17.05 -44.78
CA GLU A 63 -11.51 -17.81 -45.48
C GLU A 63 -11.78 -19.32 -45.44
N GLY A 64 -12.42 -19.80 -44.37
CA GLY A 64 -12.93 -21.17 -44.25
C GLY A 64 -12.00 -22.12 -43.52
N LEU A 65 -11.16 -21.61 -42.61
CA LEU A 65 -10.36 -22.43 -41.71
C LEU A 65 -11.28 -23.29 -40.81
N ASP A 66 -10.79 -24.46 -40.40
CA ASP A 66 -11.50 -25.35 -39.48
C ASP A 66 -11.52 -24.78 -38.05
N GLU A 67 -12.50 -25.22 -37.24
CA GLU A 67 -12.67 -24.69 -35.88
C GLU A 67 -11.49 -24.99 -34.93
N PRO A 68 -10.86 -26.18 -34.93
CA PRO A 68 -9.59 -26.41 -34.23
C PRO A 68 -8.48 -25.42 -34.60
N THR A 69 -8.19 -25.22 -35.89
CA THR A 69 -7.16 -24.27 -36.34
C THR A 69 -7.51 -22.82 -35.97
N MET A 70 -8.76 -22.39 -36.19
CA MET A 70 -9.21 -21.07 -35.73
C MET A 70 -9.09 -20.89 -34.22
N HIS A 71 -9.32 -21.95 -33.43
CA HIS A 71 -9.14 -21.92 -31.99
C HIS A 71 -7.66 -21.87 -31.58
N ALA A 72 -6.78 -22.61 -32.26
CA ALA A 72 -5.35 -22.61 -31.98
C ALA A 72 -4.67 -21.25 -32.26
N HIS A 73 -5.07 -20.56 -33.35
CA HIS A 73 -4.46 -19.29 -33.75
C HIS A 73 -5.18 -18.04 -33.24
N TYR A 74 -6.51 -18.08 -33.08
CA TYR A 74 -7.33 -16.91 -32.71
C TYR A 74 -8.26 -17.13 -31.52
N GLY A 75 -8.26 -18.33 -30.92
CA GLY A 75 -9.01 -18.64 -29.71
C GLY A 75 -8.38 -18.07 -28.44
N VAL A 76 -9.12 -18.13 -27.33
CA VAL A 76 -8.59 -17.73 -26.02
C VAL A 76 -7.74 -18.88 -25.46
N PRO A 77 -6.44 -18.66 -25.13
CA PRO A 77 -5.60 -19.73 -24.60
C PRO A 77 -6.18 -20.35 -23.31
N GLY A 78 -6.27 -21.68 -23.29
CA GLY A 78 -6.86 -22.42 -22.17
C GLY A 78 -8.41 -22.48 -22.16
N THR A 79 -9.07 -22.21 -23.28
CA THR A 79 -10.51 -22.54 -23.47
C THR A 79 -10.71 -23.69 -24.46
N ASP A 80 -11.96 -24.09 -24.66
CA ASP A 80 -12.38 -25.13 -25.63
C ASP A 80 -12.70 -24.48 -27.00
N VAL A 81 -12.55 -25.22 -28.10
CA VAL A 81 -13.05 -24.88 -29.45
C VAL A 81 -14.55 -24.51 -29.41
N ARG A 82 -15.33 -25.12 -28.52
CA ARG A 82 -16.75 -24.78 -28.24
C ARG A 82 -16.94 -23.31 -27.83
N VAL A 83 -15.93 -22.66 -27.24
CA VAL A 83 -15.94 -21.23 -26.92
C VAL A 83 -15.74 -20.42 -28.21
N THR A 84 -14.75 -20.75 -29.03
CA THR A 84 -14.53 -20.11 -30.35
C THR A 84 -15.78 -20.19 -31.22
N ARG A 85 -16.46 -21.35 -31.29
CA ARG A 85 -17.73 -21.53 -32.02
C ARG A 85 -18.85 -20.60 -31.50
N ARG A 86 -18.96 -20.40 -30.17
CA ARG A 86 -19.92 -19.45 -29.57
C ARG A 86 -19.56 -18.00 -29.90
N THR A 87 -18.27 -17.66 -29.85
CA THR A 87 -17.77 -16.33 -30.22
C THR A 87 -18.09 -16.03 -31.68
N LEU A 88 -17.80 -16.93 -32.63
CA LEU A 88 -18.14 -16.77 -34.05
C LEU A 88 -19.65 -16.54 -34.29
N ALA A 89 -20.52 -17.32 -33.62
CA ALA A 89 -21.96 -17.14 -33.72
C ALA A 89 -22.42 -15.77 -33.18
N MET A 90 -21.86 -15.33 -32.05
CA MET A 90 -22.11 -14.00 -31.47
C MET A 90 -21.59 -12.87 -32.37
N LEU A 91 -20.41 -13.03 -32.97
CA LEU A 91 -19.80 -12.03 -33.86
C LEU A 91 -20.64 -11.81 -35.10
N ARG A 92 -21.11 -12.89 -35.75
CA ARG A 92 -22.03 -12.80 -36.90
C ARG A 92 -23.28 -11.98 -36.56
N ASP A 93 -23.92 -12.31 -35.44
CA ASP A 93 -25.17 -11.65 -35.04
C ASP A 93 -24.92 -10.18 -34.66
N THR A 94 -23.79 -9.88 -34.00
CA THR A 94 -23.38 -8.51 -33.63
C THR A 94 -23.04 -7.66 -34.86
N LEU A 95 -22.23 -8.19 -35.78
CA LEU A 95 -21.89 -7.54 -37.06
C LEU A 95 -23.14 -7.32 -37.93
N THR A 96 -24.07 -8.28 -37.97
CA THR A 96 -25.37 -8.11 -38.64
C THR A 96 -26.14 -6.92 -38.06
N ILE A 97 -26.22 -6.82 -36.73
CA ILE A 97 -26.95 -5.76 -36.04
C ILE A 97 -26.28 -4.40 -36.25
N ALA A 98 -24.94 -4.35 -36.25
CA ALA A 98 -24.17 -3.15 -36.55
C ALA A 98 -24.43 -2.65 -37.99
N ALA A 99 -24.28 -3.53 -39.00
CA ALA A 99 -24.53 -3.20 -40.40
C ALA A 99 -25.95 -2.65 -40.63
N ARG A 100 -26.97 -3.27 -39.99
CA ARG A 100 -28.37 -2.79 -40.03
C ARG A 100 -28.55 -1.41 -39.41
N ARG A 101 -27.84 -1.10 -38.32
CA ARG A 101 -27.87 0.24 -37.70
C ARG A 101 -27.17 1.29 -38.57
N ALA A 102 -26.09 0.91 -39.25
CA ALA A 102 -25.39 1.74 -40.24
C ALA A 102 -26.16 1.89 -41.58
N ARG A 103 -27.31 1.21 -41.73
CA ARG A 103 -28.11 1.11 -42.97
C ARG A 103 -27.39 0.42 -44.15
N ASP A 104 -26.25 -0.24 -43.92
CA ASP A 104 -25.58 -1.09 -44.92
C ASP A 104 -26.30 -2.46 -44.98
N ILE A 105 -27.39 -2.51 -45.75
CA ILE A 105 -28.24 -3.69 -45.92
C ILE A 105 -27.43 -4.83 -46.61
N ASP A 106 -26.54 -4.49 -47.53
CA ASP A 106 -25.69 -5.44 -48.24
C ASP A 106 -24.68 -6.11 -47.31
N ALA A 107 -23.98 -5.35 -46.46
CA ALA A 107 -23.11 -5.93 -45.43
C ALA A 107 -23.92 -6.78 -44.43
N ALA A 108 -25.13 -6.34 -44.06
CA ALA A 108 -26.02 -7.11 -43.19
C ALA A 108 -26.54 -8.41 -43.82
N HIS A 109 -26.52 -8.53 -45.15
CA HIS A 109 -26.79 -9.77 -45.88
C HIS A 109 -25.53 -10.62 -46.04
N LEU A 110 -24.46 -10.05 -46.60
CA LEU A 110 -23.19 -10.70 -46.87
C LEU A 110 -22.58 -11.34 -45.62
N LEU A 111 -22.52 -10.61 -44.50
CA LEU A 111 -21.93 -11.10 -43.26
C LEU A 111 -22.75 -12.22 -42.59
N ARG A 112 -23.98 -12.50 -43.05
CA ARG A 112 -24.81 -13.62 -42.57
C ARG A 112 -24.61 -14.92 -43.34
N LEU A 113 -24.17 -14.86 -44.59
CA LEU A 113 -23.98 -16.04 -45.43
C LEU A 113 -22.83 -16.89 -44.87
N LYS A 114 -23.03 -18.22 -44.76
CA LYS A 114 -21.95 -19.12 -44.33
C LYS A 114 -20.99 -19.36 -45.50
N PRO A 115 -19.70 -19.58 -45.22
CA PRO A 115 -18.81 -20.25 -46.18
C PRO A 115 -19.48 -21.54 -46.68
N GLY A 116 -19.58 -21.69 -48.00
CA GLY A 116 -20.19 -22.86 -48.65
C GLY A 116 -21.72 -22.86 -48.79
N SER A 117 -22.47 -21.91 -48.22
CA SER A 117 -23.94 -21.88 -48.37
C SER A 117 -24.40 -21.02 -49.56
N LEU A 118 -24.44 -21.62 -50.75
CA LEU A 118 -25.26 -21.16 -51.88
C LEU A 118 -26.26 -22.28 -52.26
N PRO A 119 -27.55 -22.00 -52.49
CA PRO A 119 -28.52 -22.99 -52.97
C PRO A 119 -28.07 -23.65 -54.28
N ARG A 120 -28.56 -24.87 -54.53
CA ARG A 120 -28.18 -25.66 -55.72
C ARG A 120 -28.90 -25.20 -56.98
N ASP A 121 -30.10 -24.62 -56.83
CA ASP A 121 -31.05 -24.41 -57.92
C ASP A 121 -31.42 -22.93 -58.10
N ALA A 122 -30.98 -22.32 -59.20
CA ALA A 122 -31.52 -21.07 -59.74
C ALA A 122 -31.15 -20.97 -61.24
N HIS A 123 -32.16 -21.17 -62.09
CA HIS A 123 -32.13 -21.16 -63.57
C HIS A 123 -31.54 -22.41 -64.25
N ALA A 124 -32.45 -23.23 -64.77
CA ALA A 124 -32.17 -24.25 -65.78
C ALA A 124 -32.07 -23.63 -67.18
N GLY A 125 -31.36 -24.31 -68.08
CA GLY A 125 -31.19 -23.95 -69.49
C GLY A 125 -30.28 -24.98 -70.13
N GLY A 126 -30.87 -25.99 -70.78
CA GLY A 126 -30.19 -27.26 -71.04
C GLY A 126 -29.26 -27.31 -72.25
N ALA A 127 -28.45 -28.36 -72.29
CA ALA A 127 -27.95 -28.99 -73.52
C ALA A 127 -27.57 -30.45 -73.17
N GLU A 128 -27.71 -31.37 -74.12
CA GLU A 128 -27.24 -32.75 -73.98
C GLU A 128 -25.72 -32.86 -74.26
N GLY A 129 -25.08 -33.90 -73.74
CA GLY A 129 -23.66 -34.18 -74.03
C GLY A 129 -23.07 -35.20 -73.05
N GLY A 130 -22.86 -36.43 -73.53
CA GLY A 130 -22.27 -37.50 -72.72
C GLY A 130 -20.78 -37.27 -72.42
N ALA A 131 -20.34 -37.70 -71.24
CA ALA A 131 -18.94 -37.75 -70.84
C ALA A 131 -18.66 -39.07 -70.10
N VAL A 132 -17.41 -39.53 -70.16
CA VAL A 132 -16.98 -40.88 -69.73
C VAL A 132 -17.38 -41.18 -68.28
N GLU A 133 -17.96 -42.35 -68.05
CA GLU A 133 -18.29 -42.86 -66.73
C GLU A 133 -17.01 -43.28 -66.00
N VAL A 134 -16.57 -42.44 -65.05
CA VAL A 134 -15.40 -42.72 -64.20
C VAL A 134 -15.84 -43.69 -63.10
N PRO A 135 -15.20 -44.88 -62.97
CA PRO A 135 -15.57 -45.85 -61.94
C PRO A 135 -15.32 -45.30 -60.54
N THR A 136 -16.04 -45.79 -59.55
CA THR A 136 -15.76 -45.44 -58.15
C THR A 136 -14.39 -45.97 -57.72
N LEU A 137 -13.72 -45.29 -56.78
CA LEU A 137 -12.46 -45.75 -56.18
C LEU A 137 -12.55 -47.21 -55.66
N GLU A 138 -13.75 -47.63 -55.23
CA GLU A 138 -14.03 -48.96 -54.70
C GLU A 138 -14.09 -50.03 -55.80
N ALA A 139 -14.73 -49.74 -56.94
CA ALA A 139 -14.68 -50.61 -58.13
C ALA A 139 -13.29 -50.62 -58.80
N PHE A 140 -12.56 -49.50 -58.72
CA PHE A 140 -11.16 -49.42 -59.16
C PHE A 140 -10.24 -50.29 -58.29
N ARG A 141 -10.42 -50.30 -56.96
CA ARG A 141 -9.74 -51.25 -56.05
C ARG A 141 -9.99 -52.69 -56.47
N GLU A 142 -11.24 -53.08 -56.69
CA GLU A 142 -11.62 -54.47 -57.05
C GLU A 142 -11.06 -54.95 -58.41
N SER A 143 -10.64 -54.04 -59.29
CA SER A 143 -10.08 -54.35 -60.62
C SER A 143 -8.56 -54.19 -60.72
N VAL A 144 -7.94 -53.36 -59.88
CA VAL A 144 -6.49 -53.06 -59.92
C VAL A 144 -5.74 -53.71 -58.76
N ASP A 145 -6.41 -53.96 -57.62
CA ASP A 145 -5.80 -54.54 -56.41
C ASP A 145 -6.78 -55.50 -55.68
N PRO A 146 -7.19 -56.61 -56.31
CA PRO A 146 -8.11 -57.58 -55.70
C PRO A 146 -7.52 -58.30 -54.48
N ASP A 147 -6.18 -58.36 -54.37
CA ASP A 147 -5.46 -59.01 -53.26
C ASP A 147 -5.08 -58.03 -52.12
N ALA A 148 -5.46 -56.74 -52.23
CA ALA A 148 -5.22 -55.68 -51.26
C ALA A 148 -3.72 -55.48 -50.88
N PHE A 149 -2.86 -55.45 -51.89
CA PHE A 149 -1.41 -55.25 -51.77
C PHE A 149 -1.00 -53.79 -51.54
N TYR A 150 -1.71 -52.82 -52.11
CA TYR A 150 -1.39 -51.39 -51.98
C TYR A 150 -2.06 -50.78 -50.73
N SER A 151 -1.39 -49.80 -50.10
CA SER A 151 -2.07 -49.01 -49.07
C SER A 151 -3.15 -48.12 -49.70
N GLU A 152 -4.21 -47.83 -48.95
CA GLU A 152 -5.31 -46.93 -49.36
C GLU A 152 -4.80 -45.60 -49.95
N ARG A 153 -3.67 -45.10 -49.43
CA ARG A 153 -3.05 -43.83 -49.84
C ARG A 153 -2.30 -43.92 -51.18
N GLU A 154 -1.75 -45.09 -51.51
CA GLU A 154 -1.11 -45.37 -52.80
C GLU A 154 -2.16 -45.69 -53.86
N LEU A 155 -3.21 -46.43 -53.49
CA LEU A 155 -4.34 -46.75 -54.37
C LEU A 155 -5.12 -45.49 -54.77
N VAL A 156 -5.31 -44.54 -53.84
CA VAL A 156 -5.83 -43.18 -54.15
C VAL A 156 -4.90 -42.40 -55.07
N ALA A 157 -3.57 -42.54 -54.95
CA ALA A 157 -2.63 -41.86 -55.84
C ALA A 157 -2.69 -42.44 -57.27
N LEU A 158 -2.70 -43.77 -57.40
CA LEU A 158 -2.91 -44.49 -58.67
C LEU A 158 -4.24 -44.11 -59.33
N TYR A 159 -5.32 -43.99 -58.56
CA TYR A 159 -6.62 -43.55 -59.08
C TYR A 159 -6.59 -42.11 -59.61
N VAL A 160 -5.91 -41.19 -58.92
CA VAL A 160 -5.77 -39.77 -59.35
C VAL A 160 -4.85 -39.63 -60.56
N ASP A 161 -3.84 -40.48 -60.71
CA ASP A 161 -2.96 -40.52 -61.89
C ASP A 161 -3.66 -41.14 -63.11
N THR A 162 -4.47 -42.19 -62.89
CA THR A 162 -5.27 -42.85 -63.94
C THR A 162 -6.46 -42.00 -64.39
N TYR A 163 -7.05 -41.19 -63.49
CA TYR A 163 -8.14 -40.26 -63.79
C TYR A 163 -7.79 -38.81 -63.39
N PRO A 164 -6.91 -38.12 -64.17
CA PRO A 164 -6.48 -36.76 -63.85
C PRO A 164 -7.66 -35.77 -63.74
N PRO A 165 -7.69 -34.88 -62.72
CA PRO A 165 -8.84 -34.05 -62.41
C PRO A 165 -9.00 -32.84 -63.36
N ALA A 166 -9.46 -33.08 -64.60
CA ALA A 166 -9.51 -32.08 -65.67
C ALA A 166 -10.83 -32.09 -66.51
N SER A 167 -12.00 -32.25 -65.88
CA SER A 167 -13.28 -32.34 -66.63
C SER A 167 -14.55 -31.88 -65.87
N SER A 168 -14.62 -30.64 -65.36
CA SER A 168 -15.93 -30.03 -65.01
C SER A 168 -15.95 -28.49 -65.07
N PRO A 169 -16.49 -27.88 -66.14
CA PRO A 169 -16.70 -26.43 -66.24
C PRO A 169 -17.62 -25.85 -65.16
N GLU A 170 -18.45 -26.67 -64.51
CA GLU A 170 -19.29 -26.24 -63.40
C GLU A 170 -18.50 -26.00 -62.11
N LEU A 171 -17.45 -26.80 -61.88
CA LEU A 171 -16.62 -26.70 -60.70
C LEU A 171 -15.86 -25.37 -60.69
N ASP A 172 -15.28 -24.96 -61.82
CA ASP A 172 -14.61 -23.67 -61.98
C ASP A 172 -15.57 -22.49 -61.80
N ARG A 173 -16.76 -22.55 -62.41
CA ARG A 173 -17.81 -21.54 -62.21
C ARG A 173 -18.19 -21.41 -60.74
N LYS A 174 -18.29 -22.53 -60.01
CA LYS A 174 -18.60 -22.59 -58.58
C LYS A 174 -17.46 -22.04 -57.72
N VAL A 175 -16.20 -22.36 -58.02
CA VAL A 175 -15.00 -21.82 -57.35
C VAL A 175 -14.89 -20.31 -57.57
N ALA A 176 -15.02 -19.83 -58.81
CA ALA A 176 -14.98 -18.41 -59.15
C ALA A 176 -16.13 -17.61 -58.50
N ARG A 177 -17.35 -18.18 -58.45
CA ARG A 177 -18.50 -17.60 -57.75
C ARG A 177 -18.27 -17.51 -56.23
N ASN A 178 -17.69 -18.55 -55.63
CA ASN A 178 -17.37 -18.57 -54.20
C ASN A 178 -16.25 -17.58 -53.84
N ARG A 179 -15.24 -17.39 -54.72
CA ARG A 179 -14.21 -16.35 -54.56
C ARG A 179 -14.83 -14.96 -54.54
N ARG A 180 -15.61 -14.61 -55.59
CA ARG A 180 -16.35 -13.34 -55.68
C ARG A 180 -17.31 -13.06 -54.52
N LEU A 181 -17.82 -14.11 -53.86
CA LEU A 181 -18.62 -13.97 -52.65
C LEU A 181 -17.74 -13.60 -51.44
N ARG A 182 -16.62 -14.31 -51.21
CA ARG A 182 -15.64 -13.98 -50.15
C ARG A 182 -15.11 -12.57 -50.30
N ASP A 183 -14.65 -12.18 -51.50
CA ASP A 183 -14.14 -10.84 -51.80
C ASP A 183 -15.12 -9.73 -51.34
N ARG A 184 -16.44 -9.98 -51.52
CA ARG A 184 -17.52 -9.08 -51.07
C ARG A 184 -17.79 -9.15 -49.57
N GLN A 185 -17.68 -10.33 -48.95
CA GLN A 185 -17.82 -10.50 -47.49
C GLN A 185 -16.66 -9.82 -46.74
N ASP A 186 -15.42 -9.94 -47.23
CA ASP A 186 -14.25 -9.28 -46.65
C ASP A 186 -14.29 -7.76 -46.85
N ALA A 187 -14.72 -7.28 -48.04
CA ALA A 187 -14.98 -5.86 -48.25
C ALA A 187 -16.10 -5.32 -47.35
N ALA A 188 -17.12 -6.11 -47.04
CA ALA A 188 -18.16 -5.75 -46.06
C ALA A 188 -17.63 -5.75 -44.62
N LEU A 189 -16.77 -6.71 -44.26
CA LEU A 189 -16.12 -6.80 -42.95
C LEU A 189 -15.20 -5.59 -42.72
N ALA A 190 -14.41 -5.19 -43.73
CA ALA A 190 -13.54 -4.02 -43.69
C ALA A 190 -14.31 -2.69 -43.55
N ARG A 191 -15.48 -2.54 -44.22
CA ARG A 191 -16.37 -1.38 -43.98
C ARG A 191 -16.89 -1.33 -42.55
N MET A 192 -17.28 -2.48 -41.99
CA MET A 192 -17.73 -2.55 -40.60
C MET A 192 -16.60 -2.29 -39.60
N GLU A 193 -15.38 -2.76 -39.89
CA GLU A 193 -14.17 -2.47 -39.11
C GLU A 193 -13.89 -0.96 -39.09
N ALA A 194 -13.98 -0.29 -40.25
CA ALA A 194 -13.83 1.17 -40.34
C ALA A 194 -14.96 1.97 -39.66
N SER A 195 -16.21 1.48 -39.69
CA SER A 195 -17.37 2.23 -39.16
C SER A 195 -17.62 2.10 -37.65
N LEU A 196 -16.87 1.25 -36.94
CA LEU A 196 -17.13 0.89 -35.54
C LEU A 196 -16.02 1.28 -34.55
N VAL A 197 -14.95 1.93 -35.01
CA VAL A 197 -13.83 2.36 -34.17
C VAL A 197 -14.07 3.75 -33.58
N GLU A 198 -14.56 3.78 -32.35
CA GLU A 198 -14.46 4.93 -31.44
C GLU A 198 -13.17 4.80 -30.62
N ALA A 199 -12.31 5.83 -30.56
CA ALA A 199 -11.07 5.78 -29.79
C ALA A 199 -11.30 5.88 -28.26
N PRO A 200 -10.46 5.27 -27.41
CA PRO A 200 -10.66 5.25 -25.97
C PRO A 200 -10.37 6.62 -25.35
N GLN A 201 -11.38 7.24 -24.73
CA GLN A 201 -11.24 8.51 -24.02
C GLN A 201 -11.08 8.29 -22.50
N PRO A 202 -10.46 9.22 -21.75
CA PRO A 202 -10.28 9.10 -20.30
C PRO A 202 -11.61 8.96 -19.53
N THR A 203 -12.70 9.53 -20.07
CA THR A 203 -14.06 9.45 -19.53
C THR A 203 -14.77 8.12 -19.79
N HIS A 204 -14.26 7.28 -20.70
CA HIS A 204 -14.91 6.01 -21.03
C HIS A 204 -14.73 4.99 -19.90
N THR A 205 -15.78 4.20 -19.68
CA THR A 205 -15.73 3.02 -18.81
C THR A 205 -14.79 1.98 -19.39
N LEU A 206 -14.21 1.14 -18.53
CA LEU A 206 -13.33 0.05 -18.93
C LEU A 206 -14.08 -1.13 -19.59
N ASP A 207 -15.41 -1.18 -19.41
CA ASP A 207 -16.30 -2.15 -20.01
C ASP A 207 -16.31 -2.08 -21.55
N GLY A 208 -16.04 -3.23 -22.17
CA GLY A 208 -15.86 -3.36 -23.62
C GLY A 208 -14.44 -3.04 -24.12
N TRP A 209 -13.55 -2.55 -23.27
CA TRP A 209 -12.13 -2.36 -23.60
C TRP A 209 -11.23 -3.45 -23.00
N PHE A 210 -11.63 -4.00 -21.86
CA PHE A 210 -10.91 -5.06 -21.15
C PHE A 210 -11.82 -6.27 -20.83
N ASP A 211 -11.20 -7.42 -20.56
CA ASP A 211 -11.90 -8.66 -20.15
C ASP A 211 -12.75 -8.43 -18.87
N ALA A 212 -13.93 -9.05 -18.83
CA ALA A 212 -14.87 -8.87 -17.72
C ALA A 212 -14.30 -9.27 -16.34
N LYS A 213 -13.40 -10.28 -16.26
CA LYS A 213 -12.76 -10.65 -14.99
C LYS A 213 -11.68 -9.66 -14.57
N LEU A 214 -11.09 -8.93 -15.53
CA LEU A 214 -10.17 -7.82 -15.27
C LEU A 214 -10.95 -6.57 -14.84
N VAL A 215 -12.01 -6.17 -15.57
CA VAL A 215 -12.85 -5.02 -15.20
C VAL A 215 -13.48 -5.21 -13.82
N ALA A 216 -14.05 -6.39 -13.52
CA ALA A 216 -14.61 -6.68 -12.19
C ALA A 216 -13.58 -6.55 -11.05
N ARG A 217 -12.29 -6.86 -11.28
CA ARG A 217 -11.22 -6.66 -10.28
C ARG A 217 -10.85 -5.20 -10.09
N LEU A 218 -10.94 -4.39 -11.15
CA LEU A 218 -10.70 -2.94 -11.10
C LEU A 218 -11.86 -2.21 -10.43
N ALA A 219 -13.10 -2.55 -10.77
CA ALA A 219 -14.31 -2.04 -10.14
C ALA A 219 -14.35 -2.36 -8.64
N ALA A 220 -13.90 -3.55 -8.23
CA ALA A 220 -13.76 -3.95 -6.82
C ALA A 220 -12.74 -3.12 -6.00
N VAL A 221 -11.96 -2.23 -6.64
CA VAL A 221 -11.12 -1.21 -5.97
C VAL A 221 -11.46 0.22 -6.37
N GLY A 222 -12.67 0.45 -6.88
CA GLY A 222 -13.16 1.79 -7.26
C GLY A 222 -12.53 2.34 -8.54
N ILE A 223 -12.21 1.48 -9.52
CA ILE A 223 -11.68 1.88 -10.82
C ILE A 223 -12.61 1.37 -11.91
N THR A 224 -13.34 2.30 -12.52
CA THR A 224 -14.40 2.04 -13.52
C THR A 224 -14.11 2.70 -14.87
N THR A 225 -13.28 3.74 -14.89
CA THR A 225 -12.93 4.55 -16.07
C THR A 225 -11.43 4.53 -16.39
N PHE A 226 -11.09 4.93 -17.61
CA PHE A 226 -9.68 5.13 -17.99
C PHE A 226 -8.98 6.21 -17.17
N ALA A 227 -9.65 7.31 -16.79
CA ALA A 227 -9.06 8.36 -15.96
C ALA A 227 -8.65 7.85 -14.57
N GLU A 228 -9.47 7.02 -13.93
CA GLU A 228 -9.18 6.39 -12.64
C GLU A 228 -8.03 5.37 -12.75
N LEU A 229 -8.01 4.60 -13.84
CA LEU A 229 -6.95 3.63 -14.13
C LEU A 229 -5.60 4.32 -14.38
N LEU A 230 -5.59 5.37 -15.22
CA LEU A 230 -4.43 6.24 -15.46
C LEU A 230 -3.95 6.89 -14.15
N ALA A 231 -4.86 7.38 -13.31
CA ALA A 231 -4.52 7.93 -12.01
C ALA A 231 -3.88 6.89 -11.07
N LEU A 232 -4.33 5.63 -11.05
CA LEU A 232 -3.69 4.57 -10.27
C LEU A 232 -2.29 4.22 -10.83
N ILE A 233 -2.15 4.14 -12.15
CA ILE A 233 -0.85 3.92 -12.83
C ILE A 233 0.11 5.07 -12.50
N HIS A 234 -0.34 6.32 -12.57
CA HIS A 234 0.44 7.51 -12.19
C HIS A 234 0.65 7.68 -10.68
N ALA A 235 -0.14 7.04 -9.81
CA ALA A 235 0.09 7.02 -8.37
C ALA A 235 1.13 5.95 -7.95
N ARG A 236 1.08 4.76 -8.55
CA ARG A 236 1.83 3.57 -8.09
C ARG A 236 2.91 3.06 -9.07
N ARG A 237 3.03 3.68 -10.26
CA ARG A 237 3.92 3.29 -11.38
C ARG A 237 3.81 1.77 -11.63
N ARG A 238 4.88 1.08 -12.00
CA ARG A 238 4.92 -0.36 -12.37
C ARG A 238 4.43 -1.37 -11.31
N ARG A 239 3.99 -0.91 -10.14
CA ARG A 239 3.40 -1.73 -9.07
C ARG A 239 1.92 -1.39 -8.85
N TRP A 240 1.29 -0.64 -9.75
CA TRP A 240 -0.12 -0.27 -9.69
C TRP A 240 -1.03 -1.48 -9.53
N TYR A 241 -0.75 -2.57 -10.25
CA TYR A 241 -1.50 -3.83 -10.14
C TYR A 241 -1.50 -4.44 -8.74
N ARG A 242 -0.52 -4.14 -7.87
CA ARG A 242 -0.51 -4.57 -6.46
C ARG A 242 -1.54 -3.83 -5.60
N ALA A 243 -2.28 -2.87 -6.16
CA ALA A 243 -3.49 -2.32 -5.56
C ALA A 243 -4.73 -3.19 -5.85
N VAL A 244 -4.69 -3.99 -6.91
CA VAL A 244 -5.84 -4.68 -7.50
C VAL A 244 -5.78 -6.16 -7.09
N PRO A 245 -6.70 -6.65 -6.24
CA PRO A 245 -6.69 -8.04 -5.80
C PRO A 245 -6.65 -9.03 -6.96
N ARG A 246 -5.74 -10.02 -6.87
CA ARG A 246 -5.55 -11.10 -7.86
C ARG A 246 -5.17 -10.60 -9.28
N LEU A 247 -4.70 -9.37 -9.47
CA LEU A 247 -4.12 -8.93 -10.75
C LEU A 247 -2.61 -9.24 -10.80
N GLY A 248 -2.22 -10.18 -11.68
CA GLY A 248 -0.82 -10.53 -11.91
C GLY A 248 -0.10 -9.55 -12.86
N ALA A 249 1.24 -9.57 -12.83
CA ALA A 249 2.07 -8.66 -13.64
C ALA A 249 1.80 -8.77 -15.15
N ILE A 250 1.51 -9.97 -15.68
CA ILE A 250 1.17 -10.18 -17.10
C ILE A 250 -0.15 -9.47 -17.47
N GLY A 251 -1.16 -9.55 -16.60
CA GLY A 251 -2.42 -8.82 -16.80
C GLY A 251 -2.26 -7.31 -16.69
N ALA A 252 -1.36 -6.86 -15.82
CA ALA A 252 -0.99 -5.46 -15.70
C ALA A 252 -0.25 -4.93 -16.94
N GLN A 253 0.64 -5.74 -17.51
CA GLN A 253 1.41 -5.39 -18.70
C GLN A 253 0.46 -5.16 -19.89
N ARG A 254 -0.45 -6.11 -20.17
CA ARG A 254 -1.49 -5.97 -21.22
C ARG A 254 -2.30 -4.68 -21.11
N VAL A 255 -2.59 -4.22 -19.90
CA VAL A 255 -3.30 -2.94 -19.67
C VAL A 255 -2.40 -1.74 -19.98
N THR A 256 -1.13 -1.75 -19.56
CA THR A 256 -0.20 -0.66 -19.91
C THR A 256 0.16 -0.65 -21.40
N ASP A 257 0.21 -1.81 -22.05
CA ASP A 257 0.45 -1.95 -23.49
C ASP A 257 -0.73 -1.38 -24.28
N PHE A 258 -1.98 -1.72 -23.90
CA PHE A 258 -3.18 -1.15 -24.49
C PHE A 258 -3.21 0.38 -24.39
N VAL A 259 -2.88 0.95 -23.22
CA VAL A 259 -2.86 2.41 -23.05
C VAL A 259 -1.72 3.04 -23.88
N ALA A 260 -0.56 2.40 -23.96
CA ALA A 260 0.56 2.87 -24.78
C ALA A 260 0.29 2.82 -26.29
N GLN A 261 -0.69 2.02 -26.74
CA GLN A 261 -1.19 2.01 -28.13
C GLN A 261 -2.13 3.17 -28.47
N HIS A 262 -2.59 3.94 -27.47
CA HIS A 262 -3.54 5.05 -27.65
C HIS A 262 -3.02 6.38 -27.05
N PRO A 263 -1.79 6.82 -27.39
CA PRO A 263 -1.14 7.97 -26.75
C PRO A 263 -1.88 9.28 -27.01
N ASP A 264 -2.55 9.42 -28.16
CA ASP A 264 -3.21 10.66 -28.59
C ASP A 264 -4.54 10.92 -27.88
N THR A 265 -5.15 9.90 -27.26
CA THR A 265 -6.45 10.01 -26.56
C THR A 265 -6.39 9.66 -25.08
N LEU A 266 -5.56 8.70 -24.67
CA LEU A 266 -5.34 8.37 -23.25
C LEU A 266 -4.12 9.08 -22.65
N GLY A 267 -3.32 9.74 -23.48
CA GLY A 267 -2.11 10.47 -23.08
C GLY A 267 -0.87 9.59 -22.97
N TYR A 268 0.29 10.24 -22.95
CA TYR A 268 1.59 9.56 -22.88
C TYR A 268 1.83 8.90 -21.52
N LEU A 269 1.78 7.56 -21.47
CA LEU A 269 2.34 6.80 -20.35
C LEU A 269 3.87 6.91 -20.36
N SER A 270 4.43 7.63 -19.39
CA SER A 270 5.88 7.67 -19.18
C SER A 270 6.46 6.25 -19.03
N PRO A 271 7.59 5.92 -19.68
CA PRO A 271 8.31 4.66 -19.48
C PRO A 271 8.63 4.34 -18.01
N LEU A 272 8.65 5.35 -17.13
CA LEU A 272 8.80 5.17 -15.68
C LEU A 272 7.56 4.58 -14.98
N ALA A 273 6.38 4.67 -15.60
CA ALA A 273 5.16 4.02 -15.16
C ALA A 273 5.16 2.50 -15.40
N VAL A 274 5.98 2.01 -16.33
CA VAL A 274 6.05 0.58 -16.71
C VAL A 274 7.40 -0.04 -16.31
N THR A 275 8.51 0.63 -16.62
CA THR A 275 9.87 0.09 -16.47
C THR A 275 10.53 0.50 -15.13
N PRO A 276 11.27 -0.38 -14.44
CA PRO A 276 12.09 0.00 -13.30
C PRO A 276 13.21 0.99 -13.69
N ARG A 277 13.37 2.10 -12.93
CA ARG A 277 14.45 3.11 -13.16
C ARG A 277 15.85 2.51 -13.38
N ARG A 278 16.18 1.41 -12.70
CA ARG A 278 17.46 0.68 -12.80
C ARG A 278 17.69 -0.08 -14.11
N GLN A 279 16.65 -0.24 -14.94
CA GLN A 279 16.69 -0.89 -16.26
C GLN A 279 16.59 0.12 -17.41
N LEU A 280 16.44 1.41 -17.09
CA LEU A 280 16.59 2.49 -18.06
C LEU A 280 18.06 2.93 -18.05
N ALA A 281 18.68 3.06 -19.23
CA ALA A 281 20.03 3.60 -19.36
C ALA A 281 20.08 5.04 -18.80
N PRO A 282 21.19 5.50 -18.20
CA PRO A 282 21.27 6.85 -17.61
C PRO A 282 20.95 8.00 -18.58
N SER A 283 21.18 7.80 -19.88
CA SER A 283 20.89 8.72 -20.98
C SER A 283 19.41 8.72 -21.42
N HIS A 284 18.60 7.74 -21.00
CA HIS A 284 17.24 7.51 -21.52
C HIS A 284 16.33 8.75 -21.37
N PRO A 285 15.57 9.18 -22.41
CA PRO A 285 14.80 10.43 -22.38
C PRO A 285 13.86 10.62 -21.19
N ALA A 286 13.16 9.58 -20.72
CA ALA A 286 12.31 9.67 -19.52
C ALA A 286 13.08 9.90 -18.20
N LEU A 287 14.41 9.76 -18.19
CA LEU A 287 15.29 10.17 -17.09
C LEU A 287 15.92 11.55 -17.31
N GLN A 288 15.75 12.15 -18.48
CA GLN A 288 16.20 13.50 -18.79
C GLN A 288 15.17 14.53 -18.34
N PRO A 289 15.57 15.80 -18.16
CA PRO A 289 14.63 16.88 -17.90
C PRO A 289 13.81 17.23 -19.14
N VAL A 290 12.54 17.58 -18.96
CA VAL A 290 11.66 18.02 -20.05
C VAL A 290 12.19 19.35 -20.62
N ALA A 291 12.62 19.34 -21.88
CA ALA A 291 13.06 20.54 -22.59
C ALA A 291 11.87 21.43 -23.00
N GLY A 292 12.08 22.74 -23.07
CA GLY A 292 11.08 23.72 -23.50
C GLY A 292 10.39 24.51 -22.39
N ALA A 293 10.49 24.08 -21.13
CA ALA A 293 10.09 24.92 -20.00
C ALA A 293 11.11 26.05 -19.77
N GLY A 294 10.62 27.29 -19.66
CA GLY A 294 11.43 28.44 -19.26
C GLY A 294 11.57 28.55 -17.74
N ALA A 295 11.54 29.79 -17.25
CA ALA A 295 11.51 30.13 -15.82
C ALA A 295 10.16 29.78 -15.15
N ASP A 296 9.82 28.50 -15.07
CA ASP A 296 8.63 27.96 -14.40
C ASP A 296 9.00 26.92 -13.33
N VAL A 297 8.00 26.40 -12.60
CA VAL A 297 8.16 25.48 -11.47
C VAL A 297 8.50 24.05 -11.93
N VAL A 298 9.74 23.87 -12.37
CA VAL A 298 10.33 22.60 -12.79
C VAL A 298 11.46 22.16 -11.84
N PRO A 299 11.93 20.90 -11.85
CA PRO A 299 13.07 20.50 -11.00
C PRO A 299 14.34 21.30 -11.32
N LEU A 300 15.24 21.39 -10.35
CA LEU A 300 16.55 22.04 -10.52
C LEU A 300 17.35 21.50 -11.73
N GLU A 301 17.21 20.21 -12.04
CA GLU A 301 17.85 19.61 -13.23
C GLU A 301 17.24 20.06 -14.57
N ALA A 302 15.96 20.46 -14.56
CA ALA A 302 15.23 20.96 -15.73
C ALA A 302 15.32 22.47 -15.91
N LEU A 303 15.54 23.20 -14.81
CA LEU A 303 15.48 24.66 -14.78
C LEU A 303 16.38 25.30 -15.85
N ARG A 304 15.82 26.26 -16.59
CA ARG A 304 16.54 27.13 -17.52
C ARG A 304 16.23 28.57 -17.11
N VAL A 305 17.28 29.28 -16.69
CA VAL A 305 17.16 30.63 -16.15
C VAL A 305 17.54 31.63 -17.25
N PRO A 306 16.68 32.62 -17.57
CA PRO A 306 17.03 33.71 -18.48
C PRO A 306 18.23 34.51 -17.95
N ALA A 307 19.08 35.04 -18.84
CA ALA A 307 20.30 35.77 -18.44
C ALA A 307 20.02 36.95 -17.49
N ALA A 308 18.88 37.63 -17.63
CA ALA A 308 18.46 38.70 -16.71
C ALA A 308 18.17 38.24 -15.27
N LEU A 309 18.03 36.94 -15.03
CA LEU A 309 17.69 36.31 -13.74
C LEU A 309 18.70 35.24 -13.30
N ASP A 310 19.80 35.05 -14.02
CA ASP A 310 20.78 33.98 -13.76
C ASP A 310 21.74 34.27 -12.60
N GLY A 311 21.72 35.50 -12.06
CA GLY A 311 22.56 35.95 -10.96
C GLY A 311 23.95 36.43 -11.34
N SER A 312 24.31 36.43 -12.63
CA SER A 312 25.58 36.98 -13.12
C SER A 312 25.75 38.46 -12.75
N ALA A 313 24.66 39.24 -12.81
CA ALA A 313 24.59 40.66 -12.43
C ALA A 313 23.84 40.91 -11.10
N GLY A 314 23.85 39.97 -10.15
CA GLY A 314 23.12 40.07 -8.88
C GLY A 314 23.59 41.22 -7.97
N LEU A 315 22.67 41.97 -7.35
CA LEU A 315 22.96 43.16 -6.52
C LEU A 315 23.78 42.85 -5.25
N ASN A 316 23.67 41.62 -4.76
CA ASN A 316 24.42 41.07 -3.62
C ASN A 316 25.54 40.12 -4.08
N ARG A 317 25.87 40.07 -5.38
CA ARG A 317 27.03 39.33 -5.88
C ARG A 317 28.32 40.06 -5.49
N ALA A 318 29.36 39.32 -5.13
CA ALA A 318 30.69 39.89 -4.87
C ALA A 318 31.50 40.06 -6.18
N PRO A 319 32.53 40.93 -6.21
CA PRO A 319 33.40 41.08 -7.37
C PRO A 319 34.04 39.74 -7.74
N VAL A 320 33.85 39.29 -8.99
CA VAL A 320 34.20 37.94 -9.43
C VAL A 320 35.73 37.77 -9.51
N PRO A 321 36.34 36.85 -8.75
CA PRO A 321 37.75 36.54 -8.92
C PRO A 321 37.97 35.80 -10.24
N ALA A 322 38.99 36.20 -11.02
CA ALA A 322 39.24 35.70 -12.38
C ALA A 322 39.45 34.17 -12.49
N HIS A 323 39.66 33.47 -11.36
CA HIS A 323 39.87 32.02 -11.29
C HIS A 323 38.62 31.21 -10.88
N GLN A 324 37.45 31.84 -10.67
CA GLN A 324 36.22 31.15 -10.23
C GLN A 324 35.15 30.98 -11.33
N ALA A 325 35.55 30.58 -12.54
CA ALA A 325 34.63 30.42 -13.68
C ALA A 325 33.47 29.41 -13.44
N GLU A 326 33.62 28.50 -12.48
CA GLU A 326 32.57 27.55 -12.06
C GLU A 326 31.42 28.19 -11.26
N LEU A 327 31.59 29.42 -10.75
CA LEU A 327 30.61 30.13 -9.91
C LEU A 327 30.04 31.36 -10.64
N ASN A 328 29.72 31.22 -11.92
CA ASN A 328 29.31 32.33 -12.78
C ASN A 328 27.81 32.72 -12.67
N THR A 329 26.96 31.81 -12.21
CA THR A 329 25.50 31.99 -12.06
C THR A 329 24.98 31.40 -10.74
N ASP A 330 23.81 31.84 -10.28
CA ASP A 330 23.17 31.33 -9.05
C ASP A 330 22.94 29.82 -9.13
N LEU A 331 22.54 29.33 -10.31
CA LEU A 331 22.27 27.91 -10.56
C LEU A 331 23.55 27.09 -10.41
N GLN A 332 24.67 27.53 -11.02
CA GLN A 332 25.98 26.89 -10.86
C GLN A 332 26.44 26.90 -9.40
N ALA A 333 26.33 28.05 -8.71
CA ALA A 333 26.77 28.20 -7.33
C ALA A 333 25.97 27.32 -6.36
N VAL A 334 24.65 27.18 -6.58
CA VAL A 334 23.79 26.23 -5.84
C VAL A 334 24.16 24.78 -6.16
N HIS A 335 24.45 24.42 -7.43
CA HIS A 335 24.93 23.08 -7.78
C HIS A 335 26.26 22.74 -7.10
N ALA A 336 27.23 23.65 -7.09
CA ALA A 336 28.50 23.49 -6.40
C ALA A 336 28.31 23.25 -4.89
N TRP A 337 27.46 24.07 -4.23
CA TRP A 337 27.12 23.90 -2.82
C TRP A 337 26.49 22.52 -2.53
N ILE A 338 25.49 22.10 -3.33
CA ILE A 338 24.81 20.81 -3.17
C ILE A 338 25.80 19.65 -3.31
N SER A 339 26.71 19.72 -4.29
CA SER A 339 27.73 18.68 -4.52
C SER A 339 28.71 18.62 -3.35
N ILE A 340 29.39 19.72 -3.05
CA ILE A 340 30.47 19.78 -2.04
C ILE A 340 29.93 19.52 -0.64
N ARG A 341 28.86 20.21 -0.23
CA ARG A 341 28.32 20.11 1.14
C ARG A 341 27.39 18.91 1.33
N GLY A 342 26.81 18.39 0.24
CA GLY A 342 25.97 17.18 0.24
C GLY A 342 26.74 15.85 0.15
N ALA A 343 27.98 15.84 -0.36
CA ALA A 343 28.77 14.62 -0.62
C ALA A 343 28.81 13.61 0.53
N ARG A 344 28.82 14.08 1.79
CA ARG A 344 28.89 13.21 2.99
C ARG A 344 27.68 12.29 3.19
N SER A 345 26.53 12.54 2.57
CA SER A 345 25.38 11.63 2.60
C SER A 345 24.32 11.97 1.55
N GLU A 346 23.83 10.97 0.84
CA GLU A 346 22.69 11.10 -0.09
C GLU A 346 21.43 11.68 0.58
N ALA A 347 21.21 11.42 1.88
CA ALA A 347 20.11 12.02 2.63
C ALA A 347 20.28 13.53 2.82
N THR A 348 21.53 13.98 3.09
CA THR A 348 21.89 15.40 3.19
C THR A 348 21.78 16.08 1.83
N ARG A 349 22.35 15.49 0.77
CA ARG A 349 22.25 15.98 -0.62
C ARG A 349 20.79 16.18 -1.06
N ARG A 350 19.90 15.24 -0.73
CA ARG A 350 18.43 15.32 -0.98
C ARG A 350 17.67 16.31 -0.10
N ALA A 351 18.26 16.78 1.00
CA ALA A 351 17.69 17.87 1.80
C ALA A 351 18.15 19.22 1.23
N TYR A 352 19.47 19.38 1.04
CA TYR A 352 20.10 20.59 0.50
C TYR A 352 19.54 20.96 -0.88
N ARG A 353 19.52 20.01 -1.83
CA ARG A 353 18.92 20.24 -3.16
C ARG A 353 17.49 20.72 -3.06
N ARG A 354 16.67 20.15 -2.17
CA ARG A 354 15.23 20.44 -2.09
C ARG A 354 14.94 21.84 -1.61
N GLU A 355 15.59 22.28 -0.54
CA GLU A 355 15.30 23.61 0.03
C GLU A 355 15.93 24.74 -0.81
N ALA A 356 17.08 24.49 -1.44
CA ALA A 356 17.69 25.42 -2.41
C ALA A 356 16.90 25.51 -3.74
N GLU A 357 16.42 24.38 -4.26
CA GLU A 357 15.50 24.33 -5.42
C GLU A 357 14.24 25.16 -5.17
N ARG A 358 13.60 24.99 -4.02
CA ARG A 358 12.42 25.78 -3.64
C ARG A 358 12.69 27.27 -3.58
N LEU A 359 13.87 27.66 -3.07
CA LEU A 359 14.26 29.08 -3.01
C LEU A 359 14.53 29.66 -4.40
N LEU A 360 15.33 28.98 -5.23
CA LEU A 360 15.61 29.41 -6.60
C LEU A 360 14.32 29.57 -7.42
N LEU A 361 13.46 28.56 -7.39
CA LEU A 361 12.17 28.60 -8.08
C LEU A 361 11.31 29.75 -7.56
N TRP A 362 11.22 29.98 -6.24
CA TRP A 362 10.46 31.09 -5.70
C TRP A 362 11.02 32.47 -6.10
N ALA A 363 12.34 32.65 -6.01
CA ALA A 363 13.01 33.90 -6.38
C ALA A 363 12.74 34.27 -7.84
N ILE A 364 12.90 33.30 -8.74
CA ILE A 364 12.72 33.47 -10.18
C ILE A 364 11.22 33.63 -10.52
N VAL A 365 10.36 32.74 -10.03
CA VAL A 365 8.95 32.62 -10.48
C VAL A 365 7.99 33.57 -9.76
N VAL A 366 8.26 33.93 -8.50
CA VAL A 366 7.36 34.77 -7.68
C VAL A 366 7.91 36.20 -7.53
N LYS A 367 9.22 36.34 -7.34
CA LYS A 367 9.84 37.66 -7.10
C LYS A 367 10.43 38.31 -8.34
N GLY A 368 10.63 37.56 -9.43
CA GLY A 368 11.31 38.06 -10.63
C GLY A 368 12.76 38.49 -10.35
N LYS A 369 13.44 37.82 -9.41
CA LYS A 369 14.80 38.17 -8.97
C LYS A 369 15.75 36.96 -9.08
N PRO A 370 17.03 37.16 -9.44
CA PRO A 370 18.06 36.19 -9.12
C PRO A 370 18.20 36.01 -7.60
N LEU A 371 18.68 34.85 -7.16
CA LEU A 371 18.96 34.54 -5.76
C LEU A 371 20.02 35.50 -5.19
N SER A 372 21.00 35.89 -6.00
CA SER A 372 22.00 36.92 -5.69
C SER A 372 21.48 38.36 -5.74
N SER A 373 20.16 38.59 -5.89
CA SER A 373 19.49 39.88 -5.62
C SER A 373 18.41 39.79 -4.53
N LEU A 374 18.29 38.67 -3.81
CA LEU A 374 17.40 38.58 -2.64
C LEU A 374 17.99 39.34 -1.45
N ASN A 375 17.14 40.11 -0.78
CA ASN A 375 17.48 40.79 0.48
C ASN A 375 16.85 40.08 1.70
N THR A 376 17.21 40.50 2.91
CA THR A 376 16.71 39.90 4.15
C THR A 376 15.18 39.93 4.27
N PRO A 377 14.47 41.02 3.90
CA PRO A 377 13.00 41.00 3.75
C PRO A 377 12.45 39.94 2.79
N ASP A 378 13.00 39.79 1.58
CA ASP A 378 12.58 38.74 0.64
C ASP A 378 12.78 37.33 1.27
N CYS A 379 13.91 37.11 1.95
CA CYS A 379 14.21 35.85 2.61
C CYS A 379 13.28 35.57 3.82
N ALA A 380 12.80 36.60 4.52
CA ALA A 380 11.79 36.46 5.57
C ALA A 380 10.41 36.13 4.98
N GLU A 381 9.98 36.84 3.92
CA GLU A 381 8.73 36.58 3.19
C GLU A 381 8.65 35.12 2.70
N TYR A 382 9.74 34.62 2.11
CA TYR A 382 9.85 33.23 1.69
C TYR A 382 9.63 32.24 2.85
N LEU A 383 10.33 32.44 3.97
CA LEU A 383 10.32 31.50 5.10
C LEU A 383 9.02 31.55 5.90
N ASP A 384 8.41 32.72 6.07
CA ASP A 384 7.27 32.92 6.96
C ASP A 384 5.91 33.04 6.28
N ALA A 385 5.83 33.61 5.07
CA ALA A 385 4.59 33.62 4.29
C ALA A 385 4.56 32.45 3.29
N PHE A 386 5.50 32.41 2.34
CA PHE A 386 5.40 31.48 1.21
C PHE A 386 5.52 30.01 1.62
N LEU A 387 6.53 29.61 2.42
CA LEU A 387 6.64 28.22 2.89
C LEU A 387 5.46 27.81 3.80
N ARG A 388 4.78 28.77 4.45
CA ARG A 388 3.58 28.52 5.25
C ARG A 388 2.36 28.25 4.37
N ASN A 389 2.25 28.87 3.20
CA ASN A 389 1.17 28.66 2.24
C ASN A 389 1.63 28.91 0.78
N PRO A 390 2.21 27.90 0.08
CA PRO A 390 2.69 28.08 -1.28
C PRO A 390 1.55 28.28 -2.28
N GLN A 391 1.42 29.48 -2.84
CA GLN A 391 0.33 29.87 -3.75
C GLN A 391 0.85 30.37 -5.12
N PRO A 392 0.08 30.21 -6.22
CA PRO A 392 -1.18 29.46 -6.30
C PRO A 392 -0.94 27.94 -6.17
N ALA A 393 -1.77 27.26 -5.38
CA ALA A 393 -1.53 25.87 -4.97
C ALA A 393 -1.27 24.91 -6.14
N ALA A 394 -1.98 25.05 -7.27
CA ALA A 394 -1.81 24.21 -8.46
C ALA A 394 -0.41 24.31 -9.11
N ARG A 395 0.31 25.43 -8.91
CA ARG A 395 1.67 25.64 -9.43
C ARG A 395 2.76 25.15 -8.48
N TRP A 396 2.45 24.91 -7.20
CA TRP A 396 3.45 24.60 -6.16
C TRP A 396 3.23 23.28 -5.41
N ILE A 397 1.99 22.80 -5.31
CA ILE A 397 1.59 21.67 -4.46
C ILE A 397 1.10 20.50 -5.35
N GLY A 398 1.83 19.39 -5.29
CA GLY A 398 1.55 18.17 -6.06
C GLY A 398 0.76 17.15 -5.26
N ARG A 399 -0.14 16.42 -5.95
CA ARG A 399 -0.92 15.32 -5.35
C ARG A 399 -0.05 14.08 -5.12
N GLY A 400 0.62 14.05 -3.96
CA GLY A 400 1.42 12.91 -3.50
C GLY A 400 2.85 12.89 -4.04
N ARG A 401 3.42 11.70 -4.25
CA ARG A 401 4.83 11.51 -4.67
C ARG A 401 4.94 11.35 -6.18
N VAL A 402 4.84 12.47 -6.90
CA VAL A 402 5.17 12.55 -8.33
C VAL A 402 6.70 12.47 -8.50
N GLU A 403 7.17 11.85 -9.58
CA GLU A 403 8.61 11.78 -9.90
C GLU A 403 9.11 13.10 -10.49
N ARG A 404 10.42 13.40 -10.45
CA ARG A 404 10.92 14.76 -10.80
C ARG A 404 10.70 15.15 -12.27
N PHE A 405 11.01 14.26 -13.21
CA PHE A 405 10.94 14.54 -14.65
C PHE A 405 9.53 14.36 -15.26
N ASP A 406 8.51 14.36 -14.41
CA ASP A 406 7.10 14.20 -14.75
C ASP A 406 6.47 15.61 -14.81
N PRO A 407 5.73 16.01 -15.86
CA PRO A 407 5.14 17.36 -15.96
C PRO A 407 4.18 17.72 -14.81
N ALA A 408 3.61 16.72 -14.12
CA ALA A 408 2.80 16.92 -12.93
C ALA A 408 3.64 17.12 -11.64
N TRP A 409 4.97 17.12 -11.72
CA TRP A 409 5.85 17.33 -10.56
C TRP A 409 5.69 18.72 -9.97
N ARG A 410 5.75 18.80 -8.64
CA ARG A 410 5.70 20.05 -7.88
C ARG A 410 6.62 19.96 -6.66
N PRO A 411 7.27 21.05 -6.22
CA PRO A 411 8.25 21.04 -5.13
C PRO A 411 7.66 20.87 -3.72
N PHE A 412 6.34 21.00 -3.56
CA PHE A 412 5.64 20.77 -2.30
C PHE A 412 4.59 19.66 -2.44
N VAL A 413 4.31 18.96 -1.33
CA VAL A 413 3.16 18.03 -1.18
C VAL A 413 2.04 18.68 -0.34
N GLY A 414 2.34 19.83 0.27
CA GLY A 414 1.45 20.66 1.07
C GLY A 414 2.24 21.74 1.83
N PRO A 415 1.56 22.60 2.61
CA PRO A 415 2.16 23.57 3.53
C PRO A 415 3.26 22.99 4.44
N LEU A 416 4.29 23.79 4.77
CA LEU A 416 5.32 23.37 5.73
C LEU A 416 4.95 23.74 7.17
N SER A 417 5.01 22.75 8.05
CA SER A 417 5.01 22.97 9.50
C SER A 417 6.16 23.89 9.92
N GLU A 418 6.00 24.64 11.00
CA GLU A 418 7.03 25.54 11.55
C GLU A 418 8.41 24.87 11.72
N ARG A 419 8.46 23.64 12.27
CA ARG A 419 9.70 22.85 12.36
C ARG A 419 10.34 22.59 10.99
N SER A 420 9.54 22.41 9.95
CA SER A 420 10.03 22.27 8.57
C SER A 420 10.55 23.61 8.01
N ARG A 421 9.90 24.73 8.33
CA ARG A 421 10.32 26.08 7.93
C ARG A 421 11.64 26.48 8.60
N ASP A 422 11.81 26.23 9.91
CA ASP A 422 13.09 26.42 10.59
C ASP A 422 14.19 25.46 10.08
N THR A 423 13.83 24.23 9.69
CA THR A 423 14.79 23.32 9.03
C THR A 423 15.26 23.90 7.69
N ALA A 424 14.35 24.46 6.87
CA ALA A 424 14.70 25.14 5.63
C ALA A 424 15.57 26.39 5.90
N ARG A 425 15.20 27.24 6.87
CA ARG A 425 15.99 28.42 7.31
C ARG A 425 17.43 28.03 7.68
N ARG A 426 17.63 26.98 8.50
CA ARG A 426 18.97 26.50 8.87
C ARG A 426 19.78 26.03 7.66
N ILE A 427 19.14 25.32 6.74
CA ILE A 427 19.77 24.80 5.51
C ILE A 427 20.17 25.96 4.58
N LEU A 428 19.29 26.94 4.38
CA LEU A 428 19.53 28.10 3.51
C LEU A 428 20.51 29.11 4.12
N ASN A 429 20.51 29.30 5.44
CA ASN A 429 21.56 30.04 6.12
C ASN A 429 22.93 29.37 5.97
N ALA A 430 22.99 28.02 6.02
CA ALA A 430 24.22 27.27 5.75
C ALA A 430 24.60 27.23 4.25
N MET A 431 23.70 27.64 3.35
CA MET A 431 23.99 27.90 1.94
C MET A 431 24.56 29.30 1.76
N GLY A 432 23.84 30.34 2.20
CA GLY A 432 24.29 31.73 2.10
C GLY A 432 25.63 31.97 2.80
N ALA A 433 25.85 31.40 3.98
CA ALA A 433 27.15 31.48 4.66
C ALA A 433 28.29 30.78 3.90
N TRP A 434 28.01 29.69 3.16
CA TRP A 434 29.01 29.08 2.28
C TRP A 434 29.25 29.93 1.03
N LEU A 435 28.21 30.45 0.39
CA LEU A 435 28.33 31.31 -0.79
C LEU A 435 29.10 32.61 -0.49
N VAL A 436 28.94 33.20 0.69
CA VAL A 436 29.81 34.31 1.17
C VAL A 436 31.25 33.81 1.38
N GLY A 437 31.42 32.65 2.02
CA GLY A 437 32.73 32.00 2.21
C GLY A 437 33.41 31.47 0.93
N GLN A 438 32.77 31.59 -0.24
CA GLN A 438 33.38 31.35 -1.55
C GLN A 438 33.53 32.63 -2.38
N GLN A 439 33.18 33.81 -1.82
CA GLN A 439 33.15 35.08 -2.54
C GLN A 439 32.16 35.11 -3.72
N TYR A 440 31.05 34.37 -3.62
CA TYR A 440 29.94 34.48 -4.57
C TYR A 440 28.93 35.57 -4.14
N LEU A 441 28.53 35.59 -2.86
CA LEU A 441 27.69 36.63 -2.27
C LEU A 441 28.52 37.58 -1.40
N ARG A 442 28.14 38.86 -1.34
CA ARG A 442 28.72 39.86 -0.39
C ARG A 442 28.21 39.64 1.02
N VAL A 443 26.90 39.45 1.16
CA VAL A 443 26.21 39.27 2.44
C VAL A 443 25.30 38.04 2.36
N ASN A 444 25.14 37.32 3.46
CA ASN A 444 24.19 36.22 3.55
C ASN A 444 22.80 36.77 3.94
N PRO A 445 21.79 36.80 3.06
CA PRO A 445 20.49 37.41 3.36
C PRO A 445 19.66 36.59 4.38
N PHE A 446 20.07 35.36 4.69
CA PHE A 446 19.48 34.53 5.75
C PHE A 446 20.15 34.73 7.13
N ALA A 447 21.23 35.51 7.21
CA ALA A 447 21.84 35.87 8.48
C ALA A 447 20.90 36.78 9.28
N GLY A 448 20.94 36.67 10.62
CA GLY A 448 20.07 37.45 11.51
C GLY A 448 18.60 37.03 11.54
N LEU A 449 18.09 36.31 10.52
CA LEU A 449 16.68 35.88 10.49
C LEU A 449 16.35 34.99 11.69
N PRO A 450 15.27 35.31 12.45
CA PRO A 450 14.99 34.69 13.73
C PRO A 450 14.83 33.18 13.61
N ALA A 451 15.27 32.47 14.65
CA ALA A 451 14.86 31.09 14.80
C ALA A 451 13.37 31.03 15.12
N ALA A 452 12.67 30.02 14.59
CA ALA A 452 11.38 29.67 15.16
C ALA A 452 11.58 29.40 16.68
N PRO A 453 10.64 29.83 17.54
CA PRO A 453 10.73 29.57 18.97
C PRO A 453 10.99 28.09 19.22
N ALA A 454 11.72 27.78 20.28
CA ALA A 454 12.16 26.43 20.59
C ALA A 454 11.00 25.57 21.16
N VAL A 455 9.94 25.37 20.36
CA VAL A 455 8.74 24.59 20.69
C VAL A 455 9.18 23.31 21.38
N ALA A 456 8.78 23.21 22.66
CA ALA A 456 9.11 22.09 23.51
C ALA A 456 8.79 20.80 22.75
N LEU A 457 9.79 19.93 22.60
CA LEU A 457 9.50 18.60 22.10
C LEU A 457 8.79 17.89 23.23
N ASP A 458 7.48 17.73 23.08
CA ASP A 458 6.72 16.70 23.79
C ASP A 458 7.27 15.33 23.37
N THR A 459 8.34 14.93 24.05
CA THR A 459 8.90 13.58 24.10
C THR A 459 8.16 12.70 25.11
N THR A 460 7.43 13.31 26.04
CA THR A 460 6.53 12.66 27.01
C THR A 460 5.50 11.78 26.30
N GLY A 461 4.88 12.25 25.22
CA GLY A 461 3.97 11.48 24.36
C GLY A 461 4.63 10.70 23.20
N ARG A 462 5.91 10.28 23.32
CA ARG A 462 6.64 9.57 22.25
C ARG A 462 7.38 8.30 22.70
N THR A 463 6.91 7.71 23.78
CA THR A 463 7.33 6.39 24.28
C THR A 463 6.13 5.49 24.45
N LEU A 464 6.34 4.19 24.24
CA LEU A 464 5.38 3.19 24.71
C LEU A 464 5.40 3.16 26.24
N THR A 465 4.27 2.86 26.87
CA THR A 465 4.24 2.44 28.28
C THR A 465 4.75 1.00 28.42
N ARG A 466 5.01 0.53 29.66
CA ARG A 466 5.36 -0.87 29.94
C ARG A 466 4.30 -1.84 29.40
N ALA A 467 3.02 -1.57 29.65
CA ALA A 467 1.91 -2.39 29.14
C ALA A 467 1.76 -2.31 27.60
N GLN A 468 1.86 -1.11 27.00
CA GLN A 468 1.84 -0.99 25.52
C GLN A 468 3.01 -1.75 24.86
N TRP A 469 4.17 -1.81 25.53
CA TRP A 469 5.32 -2.58 25.08
C TRP A 469 5.11 -4.10 25.24
N GLN A 470 4.56 -4.55 26.37
CA GLN A 470 4.22 -5.95 26.62
C GLN A 470 3.19 -6.47 25.63
N TYR A 471 2.13 -5.71 25.35
CA TYR A 471 1.12 -6.06 24.35
C TYR A 471 1.73 -6.19 22.94
N VAL A 472 2.60 -5.25 22.55
CA VAL A 472 3.34 -5.32 21.27
C VAL A 472 4.27 -6.54 21.19
N LEU A 473 4.80 -7.02 22.31
CA LEU A 473 5.54 -8.29 22.38
C LEU A 473 4.58 -9.49 22.23
N GLN A 474 3.46 -9.54 22.95
CA GLN A 474 2.44 -10.60 22.80
C GLN A 474 2.01 -10.76 21.32
N THR A 475 1.78 -9.65 20.59
CA THR A 475 1.46 -9.68 19.13
C THR A 475 2.52 -10.35 18.23
N VAL A 476 3.77 -10.53 18.69
CA VAL A 476 4.83 -11.23 17.93
C VAL A 476 5.38 -12.49 18.59
N PHE A 477 5.02 -12.75 19.85
CA PHE A 477 5.39 -13.96 20.58
C PHE A 477 4.22 -14.96 20.72
N ARG A 478 3.00 -14.60 20.28
CA ARG A 478 1.88 -15.54 20.18
C ARG A 478 2.30 -16.81 19.41
N PRO A 479 1.95 -18.02 19.88
CA PRO A 479 2.26 -19.27 19.19
C PRO A 479 1.86 -19.23 17.71
N VAL A 480 2.83 -19.56 16.86
CA VAL A 480 2.63 -19.91 15.45
C VAL A 480 2.20 -21.38 15.44
N SER A 481 1.09 -21.68 14.78
CA SER A 481 0.52 -23.03 14.75
C SER A 481 1.46 -24.01 14.06
N ALA A 482 1.40 -25.29 14.44
CA ALA A 482 2.13 -26.36 13.77
C ALA A 482 1.73 -26.53 12.28
N PHE A 483 0.60 -25.94 11.87
CA PHE A 483 0.11 -25.92 10.50
C PHE A 483 0.45 -24.64 9.72
N ASP A 484 1.03 -23.62 10.36
CA ASP A 484 1.37 -22.35 9.69
C ASP A 484 2.55 -22.53 8.72
N ALA A 485 2.53 -21.79 7.62
CA ALA A 485 3.56 -21.93 6.59
C ALA A 485 4.93 -21.47 7.12
N ALA A 486 6.01 -22.19 6.75
CA ALA A 486 7.37 -21.87 7.19
C ALA A 486 7.81 -20.40 6.92
N GLY A 487 7.25 -19.77 5.89
CA GLY A 487 7.48 -18.34 5.60
C GLY A 487 6.84 -17.37 6.61
N GLU A 488 5.80 -17.79 7.32
CA GLU A 488 5.14 -17.03 8.38
C GLU A 488 5.87 -17.22 9.72
N GLN A 489 6.29 -18.44 10.04
CA GLN A 489 7.20 -18.71 11.16
C GLN A 489 8.50 -17.87 11.04
N ALA A 490 9.10 -17.83 9.84
CA ALA A 490 10.25 -16.98 9.52
C ALA A 490 9.97 -15.48 9.69
N ALA A 491 8.75 -15.03 9.36
CA ALA A 491 8.32 -13.64 9.52
C ALA A 491 8.18 -13.28 11.01
N THR A 492 7.53 -14.12 11.80
CA THR A 492 7.31 -13.93 13.23
C THR A 492 8.62 -13.92 14.00
N ALA A 493 9.50 -14.92 13.80
CA ALA A 493 10.81 -14.96 14.45
C ALA A 493 11.68 -13.72 14.13
N ARG A 494 11.62 -13.21 12.89
CA ARG A 494 12.30 -11.97 12.49
C ARG A 494 11.68 -10.71 13.10
N ASP A 495 10.35 -10.62 13.13
CA ASP A 495 9.64 -9.47 13.72
C ASP A 495 9.86 -9.42 15.25
N ALA A 496 9.84 -10.56 15.92
CA ALA A 496 10.12 -10.74 17.34
C ALA A 496 11.58 -10.38 17.70
N PHE A 497 12.57 -10.96 17.01
CA PHE A 497 13.97 -10.56 17.17
C PHE A 497 14.16 -9.06 16.88
N GLY A 498 13.54 -8.54 15.82
CA GLY A 498 13.62 -7.13 15.44
C GLY A 498 13.13 -6.19 16.55
N LEU A 499 11.99 -6.51 17.18
CA LEU A 499 11.49 -5.75 18.34
C LEU A 499 12.44 -5.81 19.53
N LEU A 500 12.85 -7.02 19.96
CA LEU A 500 13.77 -7.17 21.10
C LEU A 500 15.10 -6.47 20.85
N PHE A 501 15.67 -6.59 19.64
CA PHE A 501 16.91 -5.94 19.25
C PHE A 501 16.78 -4.41 19.32
N ALA A 502 15.74 -3.83 18.71
CA ALA A 502 15.51 -2.38 18.73
C ALA A 502 15.22 -1.81 20.13
N TYR A 503 14.59 -2.61 21.00
CA TYR A 503 14.34 -2.24 22.39
C TYR A 503 15.61 -2.34 23.25
N ALA A 504 16.29 -3.49 23.27
CA ALA A 504 17.42 -3.73 24.18
C ALA A 504 18.68 -2.90 23.85
N THR A 505 18.81 -2.40 22.61
CA THR A 505 20.02 -1.69 22.13
C THR A 505 19.80 -0.22 21.82
N GLY A 506 18.55 0.26 21.81
CA GLY A 506 18.19 1.65 21.49
C GLY A 506 18.70 2.15 20.12
N LEU A 507 19.05 1.27 19.19
CA LEU A 507 19.72 1.65 17.94
C LEU A 507 18.82 2.49 17.02
N ARG A 508 19.45 3.37 16.24
CA ARG A 508 18.74 4.14 15.20
C ARG A 508 18.29 3.19 14.08
N ARG A 509 17.18 3.52 13.41
CA ARG A 509 16.64 2.75 12.26
C ARG A 509 17.66 2.39 11.17
N ALA A 510 18.65 3.24 10.94
CA ALA A 510 19.73 3.00 9.97
C ALA A 510 20.90 2.17 10.54
N GLU A 511 21.08 2.16 11.87
CA GLU A 511 22.05 1.32 12.57
C GLU A 511 21.50 -0.13 12.64
N LEU A 512 20.22 -0.30 12.99
CA LEU A 512 19.50 -1.60 12.94
C LEU A 512 19.54 -2.25 11.55
N ALA A 513 19.43 -1.44 10.49
CA ALA A 513 19.45 -1.88 9.09
C ALA A 513 20.84 -2.27 8.57
N ALA A 514 21.91 -1.90 9.29
CA ALA A 514 23.30 -2.09 8.89
C ALA A 514 24.09 -3.00 9.85
N ALA A 515 23.41 -3.58 10.85
CA ALA A 515 24.02 -4.54 11.76
C ALA A 515 24.14 -5.92 11.10
N THR A 516 25.34 -6.51 11.17
CA THR A 516 25.65 -7.86 10.66
C THR A 516 26.24 -8.74 11.76
N THR A 517 26.32 -10.05 11.51
CA THR A 517 26.96 -11.02 12.40
C THR A 517 28.43 -10.70 12.64
N GLY A 518 29.20 -10.31 11.62
CA GLY A 518 30.60 -9.89 11.72
C GLY A 518 30.83 -8.53 12.40
N ALA A 519 29.77 -7.86 12.85
CA ALA A 519 29.87 -6.72 13.76
C ALA A 519 29.71 -7.13 15.23
N LEU A 520 29.39 -8.39 15.53
CA LEU A 520 29.32 -8.91 16.89
C LEU A 520 30.71 -9.28 17.41
N THR A 521 30.94 -9.00 18.68
CA THR A 521 32.16 -9.32 19.43
C THR A 521 31.79 -10.03 20.72
N ARG A 522 32.48 -11.14 20.99
CA ARG A 522 32.35 -11.99 22.18
C ARG A 522 33.57 -11.75 23.06
N THR A 523 33.37 -11.56 24.36
CA THR A 523 34.43 -11.19 25.30
C THR A 523 34.14 -11.80 26.67
N ALA A 524 35.11 -12.50 27.24
CA ALA A 524 35.01 -12.99 28.61
C ALA A 524 34.93 -11.80 29.58
N LEU A 525 34.11 -11.94 30.63
CA LEU A 525 34.07 -10.99 31.75
C LEU A 525 34.64 -11.69 32.99
N ASP A 526 35.60 -11.04 33.65
CA ASP A 526 36.16 -11.54 34.91
C ASP A 526 35.04 -11.71 35.95
N GLY A 527 34.90 -12.92 36.48
CA GLY A 527 33.84 -13.28 37.43
C GLY A 527 32.51 -13.72 36.81
N ALA A 528 32.36 -13.78 35.48
CA ALA A 528 31.17 -14.33 34.81
C ALA A 528 31.43 -15.73 34.23
N LEU A 529 30.43 -16.61 34.30
CA LEU A 529 30.47 -17.95 33.70
C LEU A 529 30.10 -17.95 32.19
N ASP A 530 29.47 -16.89 31.70
CA ASP A 530 29.09 -16.69 30.30
C ASP A 530 29.94 -15.57 29.68
N ASP A 531 30.36 -15.74 28.41
CA ASP A 531 30.93 -14.63 27.63
C ASP A 531 29.90 -13.53 27.35
N ALA A 532 30.31 -12.27 27.53
CA ALA A 532 29.53 -11.12 27.12
C ALA A 532 29.55 -10.96 25.59
N TRP A 533 28.36 -10.90 25.00
CA TRP A 533 28.19 -10.50 23.60
C TRP A 533 27.95 -9.00 23.49
N SER A 534 28.51 -8.41 22.43
CA SER A 534 28.42 -6.99 22.13
C SER A 534 28.36 -6.76 20.63
N LEU A 535 27.85 -5.61 20.20
CA LEU A 535 27.70 -5.22 18.80
C LEU A 535 28.43 -3.88 18.55
N ARG A 536 29.36 -3.87 17.61
CA ARG A 536 30.09 -2.68 17.15
C ARG A 536 29.28 -1.91 16.12
N VAL A 537 28.89 -0.68 16.45
CA VAL A 537 27.97 0.15 15.64
C VAL A 537 28.63 1.44 15.18
N LEU A 538 28.63 1.67 13.86
CA LEU A 538 29.06 2.93 13.24
C LEU A 538 27.90 3.94 13.23
N GLY A 539 27.94 4.88 14.19
CA GLY A 539 26.90 5.89 14.37
C GLY A 539 26.96 7.06 13.38
N LYS A 540 25.97 7.96 13.48
CA LYS A 540 25.90 9.20 12.68
C LYS A 540 27.21 10.00 12.82
N GLY A 541 27.93 10.18 11.72
CA GLY A 541 29.23 10.87 11.70
C GLY A 541 30.43 9.93 11.85
N ARG A 542 30.29 8.62 11.56
CA ARG A 542 31.36 7.60 11.63
C ARG A 542 31.96 7.34 13.02
N ARG A 543 31.38 7.89 14.09
CA ARG A 543 31.75 7.52 15.47
C ARG A 543 31.32 6.08 15.75
N ALA A 544 32.28 5.20 15.95
CA ALA A 544 32.03 3.85 16.46
C ALA A 544 31.56 3.91 17.93
N ARG A 545 30.70 2.97 18.32
CA ARG A 545 30.41 2.63 19.71
C ARG A 545 30.10 1.15 19.84
N THR A 546 30.30 0.58 21.01
CA THR A 546 29.92 -0.80 21.34
C THR A 546 28.62 -0.77 22.12
N VAL A 547 27.72 -1.73 21.88
CA VAL A 547 26.44 -1.88 22.58
C VAL A 547 26.30 -3.32 23.05
N PRO A 548 25.95 -3.61 24.32
CA PRO A 548 25.82 -4.97 24.81
C PRO A 548 24.65 -5.70 24.13
N MET A 549 24.80 -7.01 23.97
CA MET A 549 23.80 -7.92 23.39
C MET A 549 23.49 -9.00 24.44
N PRO A 550 22.45 -8.83 25.27
CA PRO A 550 22.13 -9.77 26.35
C PRO A 550 21.90 -11.21 25.83
N ARG A 551 22.24 -12.23 26.64
CA ARG A 551 22.14 -13.65 26.25
C ARG A 551 20.80 -14.02 25.59
N ARG A 552 19.67 -13.64 26.21
CA ARG A 552 18.31 -13.87 25.65
C ARG A 552 18.09 -13.24 24.26
N LEU A 553 18.78 -12.14 23.93
CA LEU A 553 18.73 -11.52 22.59
C LEU A 553 19.60 -12.27 21.57
N ILE A 554 20.73 -12.83 21.98
CA ILE A 554 21.57 -13.72 21.16
C ILE A 554 20.83 -15.04 20.87
N ASP A 555 20.10 -15.57 21.85
CA ASP A 555 19.31 -16.79 21.66
C ASP A 555 18.09 -16.55 20.74
N ALA A 556 17.44 -15.37 20.84
CA ALA A 556 16.45 -14.93 19.85
C ALA A 556 17.04 -14.74 18.44
N LEU A 557 18.28 -14.24 18.32
CA LEU A 557 19.00 -14.17 17.03
C LEU A 557 19.29 -15.56 16.46
N ARG A 558 19.75 -16.52 17.29
CA ARG A 558 19.96 -17.92 16.89
C ARG A 558 18.67 -18.58 16.40
N ALA A 559 17.54 -18.36 17.08
CA ALA A 559 16.24 -18.82 16.62
C ALA A 559 15.88 -18.21 15.24
N GLN A 560 16.02 -16.89 15.09
CA GLN A 560 15.76 -16.19 13.83
C GLN A 560 16.62 -16.72 12.67
N LEU A 561 17.91 -16.96 12.90
CA LEU A 561 18.85 -17.46 11.88
C LEU A 561 18.46 -18.87 11.38
N ARG A 562 17.95 -19.73 12.26
CA ARG A 562 17.47 -21.08 11.91
C ARG A 562 16.18 -21.06 11.08
N THR A 563 15.27 -20.11 11.32
CA THR A 563 14.00 -19.98 10.56
C THR A 563 14.15 -19.29 9.18
N ARG A 564 15.37 -19.12 8.65
CA ARG A 564 15.58 -18.52 7.31
C ARG A 564 15.37 -19.59 6.22
N PRO A 565 15.01 -19.23 4.96
CA PRO A 565 14.84 -20.21 3.88
C PRO A 565 16.10 -21.03 3.58
N VAL A 566 17.28 -20.46 3.85
CA VAL A 566 18.52 -21.19 4.08
C VAL A 566 18.85 -21.00 5.57
N PRO A 567 18.65 -22.03 6.42
CA PRO A 567 18.96 -21.96 7.84
C PRO A 567 20.45 -21.67 8.09
N LEU A 568 20.74 -20.83 9.09
CA LEU A 568 22.09 -20.51 9.53
C LEU A 568 22.22 -20.73 11.04
N THR A 569 23.43 -21.03 11.52
CA THR A 569 23.78 -20.82 12.93
C THR A 569 24.52 -19.48 13.07
N LEU A 570 24.61 -18.94 14.29
CA LEU A 570 25.36 -17.69 14.51
C LEU A 570 26.86 -17.89 14.31
N GLU A 571 27.30 -19.12 14.56
CA GLU A 571 28.67 -19.58 14.59
C GLU A 571 29.23 -19.88 13.18
N THR A 572 28.37 -20.09 12.17
CA THR A 572 28.77 -20.33 10.75
C THR A 572 28.26 -19.27 9.77
N ALA A 573 27.44 -18.31 10.20
CA ALA A 573 26.90 -17.27 9.33
C ALA A 573 28.01 -16.34 8.78
N PRO A 574 28.09 -16.11 7.45
CA PRO A 574 29.02 -15.16 6.83
C PRO A 574 29.00 -13.78 7.51
N ALA A 575 30.16 -13.11 7.61
CA ALA A 575 30.33 -11.89 8.42
C ALA A 575 29.46 -10.68 7.98
N ASP A 576 29.02 -10.67 6.73
CA ASP A 576 28.10 -9.68 6.16
C ASP A 576 26.61 -10.02 6.36
N THR A 577 26.29 -11.20 6.93
CA THR A 577 24.91 -11.65 7.18
C THR A 577 24.16 -10.61 8.02
N PRO A 578 23.09 -9.99 7.50
CA PRO A 578 22.35 -8.95 8.21
C PRO A 578 21.54 -9.55 9.35
N LEU A 579 21.52 -8.87 10.51
CA LEU A 579 20.73 -9.32 11.66
C LEU A 579 19.22 -9.22 11.41
N ILE A 580 18.76 -8.23 10.62
CA ILE A 580 17.38 -8.13 10.13
C ILE A 580 17.35 -8.26 8.60
N ALA A 581 17.03 -9.48 8.13
CA ALA A 581 17.07 -9.86 6.72
C ALA A 581 15.72 -9.69 5.97
N HIS A 582 15.81 -9.67 4.64
CA HIS A 582 14.66 -9.91 3.77
C HIS A 582 14.29 -11.39 3.73
N LEU A 583 13.02 -11.74 3.99
CA LEU A 583 12.58 -13.12 4.20
C LEU A 583 12.80 -14.06 3.02
N VAL A 584 12.86 -13.54 1.78
CA VAL A 584 12.99 -14.36 0.57
C VAL A 584 14.42 -14.39 0.02
N THR A 585 15.22 -13.33 0.25
CA THR A 585 16.54 -13.16 -0.40
C THR A 585 17.70 -13.16 0.58
N GLY A 586 17.47 -13.16 1.90
CA GLY A 586 18.51 -13.06 2.93
C GLY A 586 19.18 -11.68 3.05
N GLU A 587 19.09 -10.85 2.00
CA GLU A 587 19.71 -9.52 1.88
C GLU A 587 19.33 -8.53 2.99
N ALA A 588 20.20 -7.53 3.19
CA ALA A 588 20.02 -6.46 4.16
C ALA A 588 18.83 -5.55 3.81
N LEU A 589 17.98 -5.27 4.81
CA LEU A 589 16.83 -4.39 4.62
C LEU A 589 17.23 -2.90 4.60
N HIS A 590 17.00 -2.21 3.48
CA HIS A 590 17.12 -0.75 3.42
C HIS A 590 16.32 -0.07 4.57
N PRO A 591 16.81 1.01 5.21
CA PRO A 591 16.19 1.55 6.44
C PRO A 591 14.70 1.94 6.35
N ASP A 592 14.19 2.30 5.15
CA ASP A 592 12.74 2.54 4.93
C ASP A 592 11.90 1.27 4.74
N VAL A 593 12.53 0.11 4.56
CA VAL A 593 11.87 -1.21 4.68
C VAL A 593 11.76 -1.58 6.15
N VAL A 594 12.86 -1.46 6.92
CA VAL A 594 12.85 -1.63 8.38
C VAL A 594 11.80 -0.71 9.01
N GLY A 595 11.77 0.58 8.67
CA GLY A 595 10.77 1.50 9.18
C GLY A 595 9.31 1.13 8.87
N ARG A 596 9.06 0.36 7.80
CA ARG A 596 7.72 -0.16 7.46
C ARG A 596 7.41 -1.48 8.14
N LEU A 597 8.41 -2.33 8.37
CA LEU A 597 8.30 -3.56 9.16
C LEU A 597 7.75 -3.24 10.56
N PHE A 598 8.44 -2.36 11.30
CA PHE A 598 7.98 -1.95 12.64
C PHE A 598 6.60 -1.25 12.61
N LYS A 599 6.32 -0.44 11.58
CA LYS A 599 4.96 0.14 11.41
C LYS A 599 3.88 -0.91 11.16
N GLY A 600 4.21 -2.01 10.47
CA GLY A 600 3.32 -3.16 10.32
C GLY A 600 3.06 -3.85 11.64
N ILE A 601 4.10 -4.11 12.44
CA ILE A 601 3.96 -4.73 13.78
C ILE A 601 3.07 -3.87 14.68
N PHE A 602 3.33 -2.57 14.81
CA PHE A 602 2.50 -1.67 15.62
C PHE A 602 1.07 -1.53 15.10
N ALA A 603 0.85 -1.66 13.78
CA ALA A 603 -0.51 -1.68 13.22
C ALA A 603 -1.25 -2.97 13.64
N ARG A 604 -0.65 -4.15 13.50
CA ARG A 604 -1.25 -5.42 13.97
C ARG A 604 -1.66 -5.34 15.45
N ALA A 605 -0.75 -4.86 16.30
CA ALA A 605 -1.01 -4.69 17.72
C ALA A 605 -2.12 -3.66 17.99
N ALA A 606 -2.12 -2.52 17.27
CA ALA A 606 -3.17 -1.52 17.40
C ALA A 606 -4.54 -2.02 16.94
N ASP A 607 -4.60 -2.84 15.90
CA ASP A 607 -5.84 -3.32 15.32
C ASP A 607 -6.49 -4.40 16.21
N GLN A 608 -5.69 -5.19 16.93
CA GLN A 608 -6.14 -6.05 18.04
C GLN A 608 -6.62 -5.22 19.24
N LEU A 609 -5.83 -4.24 19.68
CA LEU A 609 -6.08 -3.41 20.86
C LEU A 609 -7.25 -2.42 20.69
N ALA A 610 -7.70 -2.16 19.46
CA ALA A 610 -8.67 -1.10 19.15
C ALA A 610 -10.06 -1.30 19.75
N THR A 611 -10.48 -2.54 19.96
CA THR A 611 -11.80 -2.87 20.54
C THR A 611 -11.86 -2.52 22.03
N THR A 612 -10.80 -2.82 22.78
CA THR A 612 -10.76 -2.69 24.24
C THR A 612 -10.16 -1.35 24.70
N TYR A 613 -9.10 -0.87 24.02
CA TYR A 613 -8.37 0.34 24.41
C TYR A 613 -8.06 1.24 23.18
N PRO A 614 -9.07 1.89 22.58
CA PRO A 614 -8.93 2.64 21.32
C PRO A 614 -7.88 3.77 21.37
N ASN A 615 -7.67 4.40 22.53
CA ASN A 615 -6.63 5.43 22.71
C ASN A 615 -5.21 4.84 22.61
N ALA A 616 -4.96 3.69 23.25
CA ALA A 616 -3.68 3.01 23.15
C ALA A 616 -3.44 2.45 21.75
N ALA A 617 -4.49 1.98 21.06
CA ALA A 617 -4.42 1.64 19.64
C ALA A 617 -4.05 2.85 18.76
N ALA A 618 -4.57 4.05 19.05
CA ALA A 618 -4.17 5.27 18.35
C ALA A 618 -2.69 5.63 18.60
N ASP A 619 -2.16 5.41 19.81
CA ASP A 619 -0.72 5.55 20.09
C ASP A 619 0.13 4.57 19.29
N LEU A 620 -0.23 3.30 19.26
CA LEU A 620 0.47 2.28 18.48
C LEU A 620 0.43 2.60 16.97
N ARG A 621 -0.70 3.05 16.43
CA ARG A 621 -0.78 3.56 15.04
C ARG A 621 0.12 4.77 14.80
N ARG A 622 0.44 5.57 15.81
CA ARG A 622 1.44 6.68 15.75
C ARG A 622 2.89 6.20 15.96
N ALA A 623 3.13 5.14 16.73
CA ALA A 623 4.44 4.62 17.12
C ALA A 623 5.39 4.27 15.96
N SER A 624 6.71 4.28 16.21
CA SER A 624 7.74 4.09 15.19
C SER A 624 9.05 3.54 15.76
N THR A 625 10.01 3.17 14.90
CA THR A 625 11.36 2.78 15.33
C THR A 625 12.06 3.82 16.23
N HIS A 626 11.70 5.11 16.13
CA HIS A 626 12.26 6.12 17.03
C HIS A 626 11.60 6.09 18.42
N TRP A 627 10.33 5.70 18.51
CA TRP A 627 9.65 5.51 19.79
C TRP A 627 10.31 4.39 20.59
N LEU A 628 10.66 3.24 19.99
CA LEU A 628 11.39 2.18 20.72
C LEU A 628 12.71 2.66 21.33
N ARG A 629 13.47 3.48 20.61
CA ARG A 629 14.68 4.11 21.14
C ARG A 629 14.41 5.08 22.29
N HIS A 630 13.29 5.81 22.27
CA HIS A 630 12.86 6.63 23.39
C HIS A 630 12.34 5.76 24.56
N THR A 631 11.65 4.65 24.27
CA THR A 631 11.15 3.68 25.24
C THR A 631 12.32 3.01 25.96
N PHE A 632 13.37 2.58 25.25
CA PHE A 632 14.63 2.10 25.84
C PHE A 632 15.23 3.14 26.80
N ALA A 633 15.36 4.39 26.36
CA ALA A 633 15.90 5.47 27.17
C ALA A 633 15.09 5.67 28.47
N ASN A 634 13.76 5.82 28.36
CA ASN A 634 12.90 5.97 29.52
C ASN A 634 12.91 4.72 30.41
N HIS A 635 12.65 3.53 29.86
CA HIS A 635 12.55 2.29 30.64
C HIS A 635 13.85 1.89 31.35
N GLY A 636 15.02 2.29 30.83
CA GLY A 636 16.30 2.15 31.53
C GLY A 636 16.44 3.12 32.71
N LEU A 637 16.15 4.41 32.50
CA LEU A 637 16.17 5.43 33.55
C LEU A 637 15.11 5.16 34.64
N ASP A 638 13.90 4.76 34.24
CA ASP A 638 12.81 4.33 35.12
C ASP A 638 13.17 3.05 35.92
N ALA A 639 14.20 2.31 35.50
CA ALA A 639 14.77 1.14 36.17
C ALA A 639 16.11 1.42 36.89
N GLY A 640 16.51 2.69 37.01
CA GLY A 640 17.69 3.10 37.77
C GLY A 640 19.04 3.04 37.02
N ALA A 641 19.05 2.82 35.69
CA ALA A 641 20.28 2.89 34.90
C ALA A 641 20.83 4.33 34.85
N ASP A 642 22.16 4.49 34.86
CA ASP A 642 22.76 5.82 34.88
C ASP A 642 22.54 6.63 33.59
N LEU A 643 22.41 7.95 33.75
CA LEU A 643 22.13 8.88 32.66
C LEU A 643 23.27 8.97 31.63
N ARG A 644 24.52 8.81 32.08
CA ARG A 644 25.72 8.80 31.23
C ARG A 644 25.84 7.49 30.46
N ASP A 645 25.68 6.35 31.12
CA ASP A 645 25.71 5.04 30.46
C ASP A 645 24.66 4.96 29.37
N MET A 646 23.42 5.37 29.68
CA MET A 646 22.34 5.47 28.69
C MET A 646 22.68 6.48 27.58
N GLN A 647 23.37 7.58 27.86
CA GLN A 647 23.83 8.53 26.83
C GLN A 647 24.88 7.95 25.88
N GLU A 648 25.83 7.18 26.41
CA GLU A 648 26.93 6.56 25.67
C GLU A 648 26.40 5.40 24.80
N LEU A 649 25.54 4.52 25.35
CA LEU A 649 24.79 3.48 24.61
C LEU A 649 23.95 4.06 23.47
N LEU A 650 23.24 5.17 23.73
CA LEU A 650 22.49 5.89 22.71
C LEU A 650 23.41 6.57 21.68
N GLY A 651 24.65 6.91 22.01
CA GLY A 651 25.57 7.66 21.16
C GLY A 651 25.03 9.07 20.86
N HIS A 652 24.72 9.84 21.90
CA HIS A 652 24.40 11.27 21.79
C HIS A 652 25.67 12.13 21.84
N ALA A 653 25.64 13.29 21.18
CA ALA A 653 26.81 14.17 21.02
C ALA A 653 26.77 15.43 21.90
N SER A 654 25.68 15.68 22.62
CA SER A 654 25.60 16.70 23.68
C SER A 654 24.51 16.36 24.70
N LEU A 655 24.72 16.81 25.93
CA LEU A 655 23.82 16.62 27.07
C LEU A 655 22.40 17.17 26.80
N ALA A 656 22.24 18.20 25.96
CA ALA A 656 20.94 18.81 25.65
C ALA A 656 19.90 17.85 25.00
N THR A 657 20.34 16.69 24.48
CA THR A 657 19.43 15.61 24.03
C THR A 657 19.10 14.57 25.10
N THR A 658 19.68 14.70 26.29
CA THR A 658 19.61 13.75 27.42
C THR A 658 18.95 14.42 28.64
N THR A 659 19.22 15.71 28.90
CA THR A 659 18.54 16.55 29.90
C THR A 659 17.02 16.68 29.67
N ARG A 660 16.50 16.26 28.50
CA ARG A 660 15.06 16.29 28.16
C ARG A 660 14.30 15.00 28.54
N TYR A 661 14.85 14.19 29.44
CA TYR A 661 14.21 12.98 29.98
C TYR A 661 13.90 13.03 31.49
N THR A 662 14.02 14.18 32.14
CA THR A 662 13.59 14.37 33.53
C THR A 662 12.05 14.47 33.64
N LYS A 663 11.34 13.34 33.48
CA LYS A 663 9.92 13.23 33.89
C LYS A 663 9.71 13.61 35.37
N ALA A 664 10.77 13.55 36.18
CA ALA A 664 10.83 14.06 37.54
C ALA A 664 10.54 15.56 37.68
N ASP A 665 10.75 16.38 36.65
CA ASP A 665 10.60 17.85 36.77
C ASP A 665 9.17 18.29 36.47
N ALA A 666 8.57 17.79 35.38
CA ALA A 666 7.15 18.03 35.09
C ALA A 666 6.25 17.47 36.19
N ALA A 667 6.58 16.30 36.76
CA ALA A 667 5.86 15.74 37.89
C ALA A 667 6.03 16.58 39.17
N ARG A 668 7.23 17.10 39.47
CA ARG A 668 7.43 18.00 40.63
C ARG A 668 6.80 19.37 40.44
N GLN A 669 6.81 19.94 39.23
CA GLN A 669 6.07 21.17 38.93
C GLN A 669 4.57 20.97 39.06
N PHE A 670 4.02 19.88 38.51
CA PHE A 670 2.61 19.55 38.70
C PHE A 670 2.27 19.37 40.18
N GLN A 671 3.05 18.58 40.94
CA GLN A 671 2.81 18.36 42.37
C GLN A 671 3.04 19.62 43.23
N SER A 672 3.90 20.55 42.80
CA SER A 672 4.10 21.84 43.46
C SER A 672 2.93 22.80 43.19
N VAL A 673 2.43 22.85 41.95
CA VAL A 673 1.23 23.62 41.59
C VAL A 673 -0.03 23.02 42.21
N GLU A 674 -0.15 21.69 42.24
CA GLU A 674 -1.23 20.93 42.89
C GLU A 674 -1.21 21.14 44.41
N ALA A 675 -0.05 21.09 45.06
CA ALA A 675 0.08 21.41 46.49
C ALA A 675 -0.18 22.90 46.79
N PHE A 676 0.26 23.83 45.93
CA PHE A 676 -0.03 25.26 46.06
C PHE A 676 -1.52 25.57 45.87
N PHE A 677 -2.16 24.94 44.89
CA PHE A 677 -3.59 25.08 44.60
C PHE A 677 -4.45 24.46 45.69
N ASN A 678 -4.08 23.28 46.20
CA ASN A 678 -4.77 22.66 47.32
C ASN A 678 -4.55 23.44 48.62
N ALA A 679 -3.34 23.92 48.94
CA ALA A 679 -3.11 24.77 50.11
C ALA A 679 -3.87 26.12 50.04
N ALA A 680 -4.22 26.59 48.85
CA ALA A 680 -5.10 27.75 48.65
C ALA A 680 -6.60 27.43 48.80
N LEU A 681 -6.98 26.14 48.83
CA LEU A 681 -8.34 25.64 49.10
C LEU A 681 -8.49 25.16 50.55
N ASP A 682 -7.47 24.49 51.10
CA ASP A 682 -7.38 23.99 52.48
C ASP A 682 -7.42 25.13 53.53
N GLY A 683 -7.23 26.38 53.09
CA GLY A 683 -7.43 27.58 53.92
C GLY A 683 -8.90 27.96 54.19
N ALA A 684 -9.87 27.14 53.76
CA ALA A 684 -11.30 27.46 53.82
C ALA A 684 -12.19 26.27 54.26
N GLU A 685 -12.00 25.76 55.48
CA GLU A 685 -12.99 24.91 56.18
C GLU A 685 -13.46 25.54 57.50
N PRO A 686 -14.68 25.18 57.94
CA PRO A 686 -14.74 24.48 59.23
C PRO A 686 -15.68 23.25 59.26
N ALA A 687 -15.06 22.08 59.51
CA ALA A 687 -15.44 21.05 60.50
C ALA A 687 -16.92 20.62 60.70
N ALA A 688 -17.20 19.31 60.64
CA ALA A 688 -17.38 18.44 61.84
C ALA A 688 -18.21 17.13 61.61
N ALA A 689 -17.98 16.16 62.51
CA ALA A 689 -18.92 15.13 63.02
C ALA A 689 -19.49 14.00 62.10
N ALA A 690 -18.81 12.84 62.18
CA ALA A 690 -19.32 11.51 62.60
C ALA A 690 -20.76 11.01 62.26
N GLY A 691 -20.86 9.76 61.79
CA GLY A 691 -22.11 8.97 61.84
C GLY A 691 -22.11 7.65 61.05
N ALA A 692 -22.55 6.55 61.69
CA ALA A 692 -22.88 5.23 61.12
C ALA A 692 -23.92 4.56 62.07
N PRO A 693 -24.58 3.41 61.75
CA PRO A 693 -24.44 2.50 60.60
C PRO A 693 -25.76 1.99 59.94
N ALA A 694 -25.62 1.15 58.90
CA ALA A 694 -26.44 -0.02 58.48
C ALA A 694 -28.01 -0.01 58.48
N THR A 695 -28.62 -0.54 57.40
CA THR A 695 -29.38 -1.83 57.41
C THR A 695 -30.09 -2.18 56.07
N SER A 696 -30.40 -3.48 55.92
CA SER A 696 -31.50 -4.09 55.12
C SER A 696 -31.37 -4.35 53.60
N THR A 697 -31.84 -5.54 53.23
CA THR A 697 -32.29 -5.99 51.89
C THR A 697 -33.79 -6.34 52.03
N PRO A 698 -34.60 -6.37 50.96
CA PRO A 698 -35.05 -7.71 50.53
C PRO A 698 -35.28 -7.93 49.01
N ALA A 699 -35.07 -9.20 48.66
CA ALA A 699 -35.56 -10.04 47.55
C ALA A 699 -36.53 -9.54 46.44
N SER A 700 -36.28 -10.12 45.25
CA SER A 700 -37.27 -10.77 44.35
C SER A 700 -38.16 -9.94 43.42
N ALA A 701 -37.86 -10.04 42.12
CA ALA A 701 -38.82 -10.49 41.11
C ALA A 701 -38.08 -11.30 40.02
N ALA A 702 -38.72 -12.33 39.47
CA ALA A 702 -38.15 -13.14 38.39
C ALA A 702 -39.20 -13.37 37.29
N GLU A 703 -38.81 -13.16 36.03
CA GLU A 703 -39.55 -13.63 34.86
C GLU A 703 -38.66 -14.52 34.01
N THR A 704 -39.25 -15.55 33.39
CA THR A 704 -38.53 -16.64 32.74
C THR A 704 -38.86 -16.67 31.26
N PHE A 705 -37.84 -16.59 30.40
CA PHE A 705 -37.97 -16.87 28.98
C PHE A 705 -37.00 -18.00 28.58
N ARG A 706 -37.58 -19.16 28.28
CA ARG A 706 -36.91 -20.29 27.59
C ARG A 706 -37.45 -20.37 26.17
N ALA A 707 -36.70 -20.81 25.17
CA ALA A 707 -35.25 -20.95 25.04
C ALA A 707 -34.94 -21.10 23.54
N ASP A 708 -33.70 -20.82 23.13
CA ASP A 708 -33.19 -21.28 21.84
C ASP A 708 -31.78 -21.85 22.06
N ALA A 709 -31.55 -23.08 21.62
CA ALA A 709 -30.52 -23.94 22.22
C ALA A 709 -29.12 -23.68 21.65
N ARG A 710 -28.33 -22.87 22.37
CA ARG A 710 -26.86 -22.90 22.27
C ARG A 710 -26.30 -23.95 23.24
N PRO A 711 -25.14 -24.58 22.96
CA PRO A 711 -24.44 -25.35 23.98
C PRO A 711 -24.16 -24.45 25.19
N ALA A 712 -24.38 -24.97 26.39
CA ALA A 712 -24.02 -24.25 27.60
C ALA A 712 -22.51 -24.05 27.63
N ALA A 713 -22.05 -22.81 27.76
CA ALA A 713 -20.64 -22.53 28.01
C ALA A 713 -20.25 -23.22 29.32
N GLN A 714 -19.28 -24.13 29.26
CA GLN A 714 -18.71 -24.73 30.45
C GLN A 714 -17.97 -23.64 31.22
N TRP A 715 -18.19 -23.50 32.52
CA TRP A 715 -17.47 -22.53 33.33
C TRP A 715 -16.28 -23.23 33.98
N VAL A 716 -15.12 -22.59 33.95
CA VAL A 716 -13.90 -23.07 34.59
C VAL A 716 -13.52 -22.06 35.67
N ASP A 717 -13.19 -22.59 36.84
CA ASP A 717 -12.74 -21.81 37.99
C ASP A 717 -11.24 -21.49 37.83
N VAL A 718 -10.95 -20.20 37.64
CA VAL A 718 -9.60 -19.66 37.47
C VAL A 718 -9.16 -19.02 38.78
N HIS A 719 -8.15 -19.60 39.43
CA HIS A 719 -7.58 -19.12 40.69
C HIS A 719 -6.56 -18.02 40.40
N VAL A 720 -6.92 -16.76 40.69
CA VAL A 720 -6.05 -15.59 40.47
C VAL A 720 -5.50 -15.06 41.79
N THR A 721 -4.17 -15.04 41.91
CA THR A 721 -3.43 -14.37 42.98
C THR A 721 -3.00 -12.98 42.51
N LEU A 722 -3.28 -11.93 43.28
CA LEU A 722 -2.92 -10.55 42.93
C LEU A 722 -2.11 -9.87 44.05
N ARG A 723 -0.82 -9.62 43.78
CA ARG A 723 0.06 -8.81 44.64
C ARG A 723 0.20 -7.42 44.03
N VAL A 724 0.04 -6.38 44.86
CA VAL A 724 0.11 -4.97 44.41
C VAL A 724 0.96 -4.17 45.38
N GLU A 725 1.98 -3.50 44.87
CA GLU A 725 2.89 -2.66 45.66
C GLU A 725 2.95 -1.23 45.12
N PRO A 726 3.00 -0.19 45.99
CA PRO A 726 3.17 1.19 45.54
C PRO A 726 4.59 1.41 44.99
N LYS A 727 4.75 2.06 43.83
CA LYS A 727 6.07 2.34 43.23
C LYS A 727 6.96 3.33 44.03
N ARG A 728 6.53 3.75 45.21
CA ARG A 728 7.26 4.60 46.19
C ARG A 728 6.76 4.29 47.60
N ALA A 729 7.66 4.28 48.58
CA ALA A 729 7.32 4.14 49.99
C ALA A 729 6.27 5.19 50.43
N GLY A 730 5.33 4.79 51.31
CA GLY A 730 4.24 5.64 51.80
C GLY A 730 3.03 5.82 50.86
N GLY A 731 3.06 5.26 49.64
CA GLY A 731 1.97 5.43 48.68
C GLY A 731 0.68 4.69 49.04
N ARG A 732 -0.43 5.40 49.26
CA ARG A 732 -1.79 4.82 49.51
C ARG A 732 -2.44 4.12 48.28
N GLY A 733 -1.66 3.77 47.26
CA GLY A 733 -2.16 3.28 45.97
C GLY A 733 -2.84 1.91 46.02
N ARG A 734 -2.28 0.96 46.78
CA ARG A 734 -2.71 -0.46 46.82
C ARG A 734 -4.21 -0.63 47.05
N ALA A 735 -4.79 0.07 48.03
CA ALA A 735 -6.22 -0.03 48.34
C ALA A 735 -7.10 0.44 47.17
N ARG A 736 -6.74 1.56 46.53
CA ARG A 736 -7.46 2.08 45.35
C ARG A 736 -7.30 1.18 44.13
N VAL A 737 -6.16 0.52 43.94
CA VAL A 737 -5.99 -0.47 42.86
C VAL A 737 -6.96 -1.64 43.03
N LEU A 738 -7.04 -2.21 44.23
CA LEU A 738 -7.93 -3.33 44.51
C LEU A 738 -9.39 -2.93 44.32
N GLU A 739 -9.84 -1.82 44.90
CA GLU A 739 -11.18 -1.23 44.70
C GLU A 739 -11.51 -1.02 43.20
N ARG A 740 -10.54 -0.56 42.41
CA ARG A 740 -10.71 -0.29 40.97
C ARG A 740 -10.77 -1.57 40.15
N VAL A 741 -9.91 -2.55 40.44
CA VAL A 741 -9.96 -3.89 39.84
C VAL A 741 -11.30 -4.56 40.13
N GLU A 742 -11.77 -4.50 41.38
CA GLU A 742 -13.08 -5.05 41.77
C GLU A 742 -14.27 -4.37 41.09
N ARG A 743 -14.20 -3.05 40.85
CA ARG A 743 -15.30 -2.24 40.26
C ARG A 743 -15.29 -2.18 38.73
N GLU A 744 -14.16 -2.34 38.06
CA GLU A 744 -14.05 -2.17 36.60
C GLU A 744 -13.55 -3.40 35.85
N VAL A 745 -12.53 -4.11 36.37
CA VAL A 745 -11.95 -5.27 35.67
C VAL A 745 -12.76 -6.53 35.94
N LEU A 746 -13.20 -6.72 37.19
CA LEU A 746 -14.02 -7.85 37.63
C LEU A 746 -15.53 -7.54 37.60
N ALA A 747 -15.94 -6.48 36.89
CA ALA A 747 -17.33 -6.06 36.75
C ALA A 747 -18.10 -7.06 35.87
N GLY A 748 -19.06 -7.77 36.45
CA GLY A 748 -19.82 -8.82 35.76
C GLY A 748 -19.09 -10.16 35.64
N VAL A 749 -17.92 -10.31 36.24
CA VAL A 749 -17.24 -11.62 36.40
C VAL A 749 -17.76 -12.27 37.69
N VAL A 750 -18.32 -13.47 37.59
CA VAL A 750 -18.73 -14.24 38.77
C VAL A 750 -17.47 -14.68 39.51
N ARG A 751 -17.37 -14.36 40.81
CA ARG A 751 -16.17 -14.61 41.61
C ARG A 751 -16.47 -15.00 43.05
N THR A 752 -15.55 -15.73 43.67
CA THR A 752 -15.53 -15.90 45.13
C THR A 752 -14.93 -14.66 45.82
N PRO A 753 -15.29 -14.38 47.09
CA PRO A 753 -14.59 -13.38 47.88
C PRO A 753 -13.12 -13.78 48.10
N THR A 754 -12.20 -12.83 47.96
CA THR A 754 -10.76 -13.09 48.12
C THR A 754 -10.43 -13.69 49.50
N ARG A 755 -9.73 -14.82 49.52
CA ARG A 755 -9.20 -15.47 50.73
C ARG A 755 -7.71 -15.77 50.52
N ASP A 756 -6.90 -15.48 51.54
CA ASP A 756 -5.45 -15.70 51.54
C ASP A 756 -4.69 -15.12 50.32
N GLY A 757 -5.24 -14.05 49.72
CA GLY A 757 -4.71 -13.38 48.53
C GLY A 757 -5.18 -13.96 47.19
N VAL A 758 -5.92 -15.07 47.20
CA VAL A 758 -6.46 -15.75 46.01
C VAL A 758 -7.94 -15.38 45.81
N THR A 759 -8.32 -15.11 44.56
CA THR A 759 -9.70 -14.86 44.13
C THR A 759 -10.03 -15.85 43.01
N VAL A 760 -11.10 -16.64 43.16
CA VAL A 760 -11.51 -17.58 42.10
C VAL A 760 -12.51 -16.85 41.18
N LEU A 761 -12.20 -16.81 39.90
CA LEU A 761 -13.02 -16.22 38.85
C LEU A 761 -13.63 -17.33 38.00
N GLN A 762 -14.96 -17.33 37.82
CA GLN A 762 -15.58 -18.24 36.86
C GLN A 762 -15.46 -17.63 35.48
N VAL A 763 -14.70 -18.27 34.59
CA VAL A 763 -14.46 -17.82 33.22
C VAL A 763 -15.11 -18.83 32.26
N PRO A 764 -15.91 -18.38 31.26
CA PRO A 764 -16.59 -19.29 30.36
C PRO A 764 -15.63 -19.84 29.31
N PHE A 765 -15.63 -21.16 29.19
CA PHE A 765 -14.82 -21.96 28.28
C PHE A 765 -15.60 -22.24 27.00
N GLU A 766 -15.26 -21.50 25.93
CA GLU A 766 -15.85 -21.66 24.58
C GLU A 766 -14.95 -22.52 23.67
N ASN A 767 -13.64 -22.45 23.88
CA ASN A 767 -12.54 -23.23 23.31
C ASN A 767 -11.24 -22.70 23.92
N ASP A 768 -10.19 -23.52 23.92
CA ASP A 768 -8.86 -23.26 24.49
C ASP A 768 -8.35 -21.86 24.11
N ASP A 769 -8.32 -21.58 22.81
CA ASP A 769 -7.79 -20.35 22.22
C ASP A 769 -8.61 -19.11 22.62
N ALA A 770 -9.90 -19.25 22.93
CA ALA A 770 -10.77 -18.16 23.40
C ALA A 770 -10.79 -18.01 24.92
N PHE A 771 -10.54 -19.10 25.66
CA PHE A 771 -10.42 -19.13 27.12
C PHE A 771 -9.10 -18.50 27.57
N ASP A 772 -7.99 -18.96 26.99
CA ASP A 772 -6.62 -18.45 27.21
C ASP A 772 -6.54 -16.93 27.10
N ARG A 773 -6.90 -16.37 25.93
CA ARG A 773 -6.96 -14.92 25.70
C ARG A 773 -7.82 -14.16 26.71
N ARG A 774 -8.85 -14.78 27.26
CA ARG A 774 -9.83 -14.13 28.17
C ARG A 774 -9.36 -14.13 29.61
N VAL A 775 -8.48 -15.05 30.00
CA VAL A 775 -7.67 -14.95 31.23
C VAL A 775 -6.56 -13.92 31.03
N ASP A 776 -5.84 -13.98 29.91
CA ASP A 776 -4.71 -13.08 29.59
C ASP A 776 -5.14 -11.60 29.51
N ASP A 777 -6.24 -11.28 28.81
CA ASP A 777 -6.84 -9.92 28.75
C ASP A 777 -7.23 -9.41 30.16
N LEU A 778 -7.69 -10.30 31.05
CA LEU A 778 -8.13 -9.95 32.40
C LEU A 778 -6.92 -9.63 33.30
N LEU A 779 -5.84 -10.43 33.22
CA LEU A 779 -4.57 -10.13 33.89
C LEU A 779 -3.92 -8.84 33.37
N VAL A 780 -3.96 -8.60 32.06
CA VAL A 780 -3.50 -7.35 31.45
C VAL A 780 -4.33 -6.15 31.92
N ALA A 781 -5.65 -6.29 32.06
CA ALA A 781 -6.52 -5.25 32.60
C ALA A 781 -6.24 -4.93 34.08
N ILE A 782 -5.93 -5.95 34.90
CA ILE A 782 -5.43 -5.78 36.28
C ILE A 782 -4.12 -4.98 36.29
N ALA A 783 -3.15 -5.36 35.47
CA ALA A 783 -1.84 -4.70 35.41
C ALA A 783 -1.93 -3.25 34.89
N LEU A 784 -2.78 -2.99 33.90
CA LEU A 784 -3.08 -1.63 33.42
C LEU A 784 -3.67 -0.75 34.53
N THR A 785 -4.58 -1.31 35.33
CA THR A 785 -5.21 -0.62 36.46
C THR A 785 -4.20 -0.30 37.56
N ALA A 786 -3.29 -1.23 37.87
CA ALA A 786 -2.19 -1.00 38.81
C ALA A 786 -1.24 0.11 38.33
N GLU A 787 -0.82 0.09 37.07
CA GLU A 787 0.05 1.11 36.46
C GLU A 787 -0.60 2.50 36.48
N GLN A 788 -1.89 2.61 36.12
CA GLN A 788 -2.66 3.85 36.15
C GLN A 788 -2.66 4.50 37.55
N HIS A 789 -2.68 3.70 38.61
CA HIS A 789 -2.65 4.14 40.00
C HIS A 789 -1.23 4.12 40.62
N ARG A 790 -0.17 4.07 39.79
CA ARG A 790 1.26 4.13 40.17
C ARG A 790 1.71 3.00 41.10
N CYS A 791 1.15 1.82 40.93
CA CYS A 791 1.56 0.57 41.59
C CYS A 791 2.26 -0.37 40.60
N THR A 792 3.16 -1.22 41.10
CA THR A 792 3.50 -2.49 40.46
C THR A 792 2.44 -3.54 40.83
N SER A 793 2.24 -4.50 39.94
CA SER A 793 1.40 -5.67 40.19
C SER A 793 2.10 -6.92 39.71
N GLU A 794 2.17 -7.92 40.56
CA GLU A 794 2.46 -9.30 40.17
C GLU A 794 1.14 -10.07 40.24
N SER A 795 0.86 -10.84 39.20
CA SER A 795 -0.38 -11.62 39.09
C SER A 795 0.00 -13.00 38.59
N GLU A 796 -0.56 -14.02 39.24
CA GLU A 796 -0.39 -15.42 38.89
C GLU A 796 -1.80 -16.00 38.78
N ALA A 797 -2.14 -16.66 37.68
CA ALA A 797 -3.40 -17.38 37.54
C ALA A 797 -3.16 -18.86 37.21
N TRP A 798 -4.08 -19.72 37.66
CA TRP A 798 -4.10 -21.11 37.23
C TRP A 798 -5.52 -21.68 37.21
N ALA A 799 -5.72 -22.71 36.40
CA ALA A 799 -6.98 -23.43 36.26
C ALA A 799 -6.71 -24.91 35.93
N GLU A 800 -7.68 -25.78 36.18
CA GLU A 800 -7.64 -27.17 35.71
C GLU A 800 -8.71 -27.38 34.63
N VAL A 801 -8.26 -27.75 33.43
CA VAL A 801 -9.06 -27.92 32.22
C VAL A 801 -8.86 -29.35 31.73
N ALA A 802 -9.92 -30.15 31.67
CA ALA A 802 -9.91 -31.55 31.22
C ALA A 802 -8.89 -32.48 31.93
N GLY A 803 -8.37 -32.10 33.09
CA GLY A 803 -7.34 -32.83 33.84
C GLY A 803 -5.91 -32.29 33.66
N GLU A 804 -5.71 -31.30 32.80
CA GLU A 804 -4.44 -30.58 32.66
C GLU A 804 -4.47 -29.26 33.45
N ARG A 805 -3.34 -28.88 34.05
CA ARG A 805 -3.19 -27.65 34.82
C ARG A 805 -2.59 -26.54 33.95
N TRP A 806 -3.37 -25.50 33.71
CA TRP A 806 -2.99 -24.33 32.92
C TRP A 806 -2.57 -23.19 33.87
N THR A 807 -1.60 -22.36 33.46
CA THR A 807 -1.00 -21.30 34.29
C THR A 807 -0.63 -20.08 33.46
N TRP A 808 -0.88 -18.88 34.00
CA TRP A 808 -0.61 -17.57 33.40
C TRP A 808 0.15 -16.66 34.38
#